data_AF-A0A6P2AWT2-F1
#
_entry.id   AF-A0A6P2AWT2-F1
#
_cell.length_a   1.000
_cell.length_b   1.000
_cell.length_c   1.000
_cell.angle_alpha   90.00
_cell.angle_beta   90.00
_cell.angle_gamma   90.00
#
_symmetry.space_group_name_H-M   'P 1'
#
loop_
_entity.id
_entity.type
_entity.pdbx_description
1 polymer ?
#
loop_
_entity_poly.entity_id
_entity_poly.type
_entity_poly.pdbx_seq_one_letter_code
_entity_poly.pdbx_strand_id
1 'polypeptide(L)'
;SDSRKIDPRQLRPTELCRLLNSTPLGEVISDRQLRRHRTRAGFRIGDDRTIDLLRYTAWLAAERHLRQDEVAADGLAGYDAHRERTRERQKALSLSGRDIGDLPEVVDPARKAKCTSSFRRFCEVYFPQTFHLKWSNDHLKVIAKIEQAVLEGGLFAMAMPRGSGKALALDTPLPTPSGWTTMGEVRVGDVLFDERGRQCRVVLATEIMFDRPCYRVGFSDDEQIVCDGDHLWTVHDRYSRRNPLTLRTADMAERVTIGQRPDRREHRYAIPLAEPLQIAARDLPIAPYALGLWLGNGTASSSGITNHRGDHDELALHAMRAGEFMDRRPYGDRGMACMAILTETRSSSAIVPSFQSRLRRLSLLGSKHIPRSYLRADASARWDLLAGLMDTDGSISRDGRCEITLKDDRLAEDLGELLSSLGIKYGSNVKHVELNGCRHGPYRRFFFTAYADQPVFRLQRKRQFLPQPRHGRTASRRFITSIEQVASVPVRCIQVDSPSCLYLAGRGMVPTHNTTLCEIACLWAILIGARDFVCLIGSDEEHAASMLDSIKAELENNESLLEDFPEAVYPIHQLEGIHQRAAGQLYQGRSTNIGWTAKEIVLPTIENSSASGAIIRVAGITGRIRGMKHKRVDGTSVRPSLVLIDDPQTDESARSPSQCNTRERTLAGAILGLAGPGKKIAGLMTLTVVRPDDMADRILDREKHPQWQGERTRMVYSFPSDEKLWAQYADTRAEGLRNDEGIVRATEFYRENRDAMDAGAKIAWPERHNHDELSAIQHAMNLKLQDEHAFWAEYQNEPLPEEEADDDLLTADQIAAKTNGMGCGEVPLACNHLTMFIDVQQAVLFWLIVAWEDDFTGYIIDYGVYPDQ
;
A
#
# COMPACT_ATOMS: atom_id res chain seq x y z
N SER A 1 38.66 54.95 11.04
CA SER A 1 39.71 53.98 10.71
C SER A 1 40.14 53.29 11.99
N ASP A 2 39.68 52.06 12.19
CA ASP A 2 40.20 51.21 13.26
C ASP A 2 40.55 49.88 12.59
N SER A 3 41.78 49.80 12.09
CA SER A 3 42.30 48.59 11.45
C SER A 3 42.44 47.53 12.55
N ARG A 4 41.48 46.61 12.66
CA ARG A 4 41.65 45.40 13.48
C ARG A 4 42.96 44.74 13.06
N LYS A 5 43.97 44.82 13.93
CA LYS A 5 45.23 44.09 13.76
C LYS A 5 44.89 42.60 13.73
N ILE A 6 45.01 41.99 12.57
CA ILE A 6 44.87 40.55 12.39
C ILE A 6 46.09 39.91 13.04
N ASP A 7 45.89 39.08 14.07
CA ASP A 7 46.97 38.26 14.64
C ASP A 7 47.03 36.92 13.88
N PRO A 8 48.06 36.68 13.05
CA PRO A 8 48.17 35.45 12.27
C PRO A 8 48.35 34.20 13.12
N ARG A 9 48.62 34.32 14.43
CA ARG A 9 48.78 33.17 15.34
C ARG A 9 47.47 32.71 15.98
N GLN A 10 46.41 33.53 15.91
CA GLN A 10 45.11 33.23 16.52
C GLN A 10 43.94 33.55 15.58
N LEU A 11 43.93 32.93 14.40
CA LEU A 11 42.87 33.13 13.43
C LEU A 11 41.73 32.13 13.64
N ARG A 12 40.48 32.59 13.62
CA ARG A 12 39.36 31.64 13.52
C ARG A 12 39.42 30.93 12.17
N PRO A 13 38.96 29.68 12.06
CA PRO A 13 39.01 28.92 10.80
C PRO A 13 38.41 29.66 9.60
N THR A 14 37.30 30.36 9.80
CA THR A 14 36.64 31.16 8.75
C THR A 14 37.46 32.39 8.35
N GLU A 15 38.21 32.99 9.28
CA GLU A 15 39.09 34.13 9.01
C GLU A 15 40.32 33.67 8.24
N LEU A 16 40.93 32.57 8.65
CA LEU A 16 42.04 31.94 7.94
C LEU A 16 41.64 31.52 6.51
N CYS A 17 40.47 30.90 6.35
CA CYS A 17 39.96 30.49 5.04
C CYS A 17 39.77 31.68 4.10
N ARG A 18 39.17 32.78 4.60
CA ARG A 18 39.07 34.03 3.83
C ARG A 18 40.42 34.64 3.50
N LEU A 19 41.35 34.64 4.46
CA LEU A 19 42.69 35.20 4.26
C LEU A 19 43.48 34.41 3.20
N LEU A 20 43.47 33.08 3.26
CA LEU A 20 44.13 32.21 2.26
C LEU A 20 43.49 32.33 0.89
N ASN A 21 42.18 32.55 0.81
CA ASN A 21 41.47 32.76 -0.46
C ASN A 21 41.50 34.20 -0.97
N SER A 22 42.13 35.12 -0.24
CA SER A 22 42.25 36.52 -0.66
C SER A 22 43.40 36.76 -1.65
N THR A 23 44.27 35.76 -1.84
CA THR A 23 45.30 35.77 -2.89
C THR A 23 44.76 35.12 -4.17
N PRO A 24 45.07 35.68 -5.36
CA PRO A 24 44.73 35.04 -6.64
C PRO A 24 45.64 33.85 -6.97
N LEU A 25 46.65 33.57 -6.14
CA LEU A 25 47.62 32.48 -6.34
C LEU A 25 47.14 31.20 -5.64
N GLY A 26 46.92 30.16 -6.44
CA GLY A 26 46.56 28.82 -5.95
C GLY A 26 45.06 28.53 -5.97
N GLU A 27 44.70 27.29 -5.66
CA GLU A 27 43.31 26.86 -5.61
C GLU A 27 42.62 27.35 -4.33
N VAL A 28 41.34 27.67 -4.45
CA VAL A 28 40.49 28.12 -3.34
C VAL A 28 40.36 26.99 -2.30
N ILE A 29 40.77 27.25 -1.06
CA ILE A 29 40.58 26.32 0.04
C ILE A 29 39.15 26.42 0.58
N SER A 30 38.45 25.29 0.69
CA SER A 30 37.11 25.25 1.31
C SER A 30 37.18 25.03 2.82
N ASP A 31 36.15 25.48 3.56
CA ASP A 31 36.02 25.21 5.01
C ASP A 31 36.05 23.70 5.33
N ARG A 32 35.53 22.85 4.44
CA ARG A 32 35.58 21.39 4.59
C ARG A 32 37.01 20.88 4.49
N GLN A 33 37.79 21.40 3.56
CA GLN A 33 39.20 21.04 3.39
C GLN A 33 40.04 21.52 4.57
N LEU A 34 39.82 22.75 5.05
CA LEU A 34 40.49 23.28 6.23
C LEU A 34 40.14 22.47 7.50
N ARG A 35 38.87 22.07 7.70
CA ARG A 35 38.48 21.17 8.79
C ARG A 35 39.16 19.81 8.73
N ARG A 36 39.30 19.22 7.53
CA ARG A 36 40.04 17.97 7.34
C ARG A 36 41.51 18.15 7.70
N HIS A 37 42.12 19.27 7.33
CA HIS A 37 43.51 19.56 7.70
C HIS A 37 43.67 19.73 9.22
N ARG A 38 42.75 20.42 9.91
CA ARG A 38 42.73 20.49 11.38
C ARG A 38 42.59 19.13 12.03
N THR A 39 41.76 18.26 11.48
CA THR A 39 41.57 16.89 12.00
C THR A 39 42.87 16.07 11.86
N ARG A 40 43.60 16.22 10.74
CA ARG A 40 44.86 15.50 10.50
C ARG A 40 46.04 16.07 11.30
N ALA A 41 46.18 17.39 11.32
CA ALA A 41 47.26 18.06 12.02
C ALA A 41 47.07 18.07 13.54
N GLY A 42 45.81 18.05 14.01
CA GLY A 42 45.46 18.19 15.42
C GLY A 42 45.90 19.53 15.99
N PHE A 43 46.27 19.55 17.27
CA PHE A 43 46.74 20.73 18.01
C PHE A 43 48.11 21.29 17.54
N ARG A 44 48.75 20.68 16.53
CA ARG A 44 50.04 21.15 16.00
C ARG A 44 49.94 22.49 15.29
N ILE A 45 48.78 22.79 14.70
CA ILE A 45 48.56 24.00 13.89
C ILE A 45 47.69 25.06 14.58
N GLY A 46 47.32 24.83 15.85
CA GLY A 46 46.43 25.72 16.60
C GLY A 46 45.76 25.00 17.77
N ASP A 47 44.63 25.55 18.23
CA ASP A 47 43.81 24.97 19.29
C ASP A 47 42.40 24.61 18.77
N ASP A 48 41.46 24.32 19.68
CA ASP A 48 40.07 23.99 19.32
C ASP A 48 39.34 25.14 18.62
N ARG A 49 39.70 26.39 18.89
CA ARG A 49 38.98 27.59 18.44
C ARG A 49 39.72 28.38 17.37
N THR A 50 41.05 28.34 17.36
CA THR A 50 41.91 29.16 16.52
C THR A 50 42.99 28.33 15.82
N ILE A 51 43.52 28.88 14.73
CA ILE A 51 44.58 28.28 13.92
C ILE A 51 45.69 29.32 13.81
N ASP A 52 46.92 28.87 14.07
CA ASP A 52 48.13 29.64 13.81
C ASP A 52 48.51 29.44 12.34
N LEU A 53 48.37 30.50 11.54
CA LEU A 53 48.64 30.48 10.10
C LEU A 53 50.08 30.03 9.80
N LEU A 54 51.07 30.43 10.62
CA LEU A 54 52.48 30.12 10.39
C LEU A 54 52.76 28.64 10.68
N ARG A 55 52.18 28.09 11.76
CA ARG A 55 52.27 26.65 12.04
C ARG A 55 51.53 25.84 10.99
N TYR A 56 50.39 26.34 10.52
CA TYR A 56 49.61 25.70 9.49
C TYR A 56 50.35 25.63 8.14
N THR A 57 51.00 26.71 7.70
CA THR A 57 51.80 26.71 6.47
C THR A 57 53.04 25.84 6.60
N ALA A 58 53.73 25.89 7.74
CA ALA A 58 54.88 25.02 8.02
C ALA A 58 54.49 23.53 7.99
N TRP A 59 53.35 23.18 8.59
CA TRP A 59 52.81 21.83 8.54
C TRP A 59 52.46 21.39 7.12
N LEU A 60 51.84 22.26 6.32
CA LEU A 60 51.54 21.96 4.91
C LEU A 60 52.80 21.77 4.06
N ALA A 61 53.84 22.56 4.31
CA ALA A 61 55.13 22.42 3.63
C ALA A 61 55.81 21.09 4.01
N ALA A 62 55.82 20.74 5.31
CA ALA A 62 56.33 19.47 5.80
C ALA A 62 55.56 18.27 5.22
N GLU A 63 54.23 18.32 5.19
CA GLU A 63 53.39 17.29 4.56
C GLU A 63 53.66 17.15 3.06
N ARG A 64 53.96 18.25 2.37
CA ARG A 64 54.30 18.22 0.94
C ARG A 64 55.67 17.57 0.71
N HIS A 65 56.66 17.85 1.56
CA HIS A 65 57.98 17.21 1.46
C HIS A 65 57.94 15.74 1.88
N LEU A 66 57.24 15.40 2.97
CA LEU A 66 56.99 14.00 3.36
C LEU A 66 56.30 13.21 2.25
N ARG A 67 55.34 13.82 1.53
CA ARG A 67 54.72 13.19 0.35
C ARG A 67 55.66 13.06 -0.85
N GLN A 68 56.59 13.99 -1.05
CA GLN A 68 57.57 13.87 -2.14
C GLN A 68 58.59 12.78 -1.83
N ASP A 69 58.96 12.60 -0.56
CA ASP A 69 59.79 11.49 -0.10
C ASP A 69 59.04 10.15 -0.18
N GLU A 70 57.74 10.10 0.13
CA GLU A 70 56.88 8.91 -0.09
C GLU A 70 56.70 8.59 -1.59
N VAL A 71 56.57 9.58 -2.46
CA VAL A 71 56.43 9.37 -3.92
C VAL A 71 57.77 8.99 -4.58
N ALA A 72 58.90 9.40 -4.01
CA ALA A 72 60.23 8.98 -4.46
C ALA A 72 60.63 7.59 -3.90
N ALA A 73 60.04 7.16 -2.78
CA ALA A 73 60.29 5.86 -2.16
C ALA A 73 59.37 4.72 -2.63
N ASP A 74 58.20 5.03 -3.20
CA ASP A 74 57.14 4.04 -3.46
C ASP A 74 56.79 3.97 -4.96
N GLY A 75 57.70 3.38 -5.74
CA GLY A 75 57.44 2.99 -7.12
C GLY A 75 56.35 1.92 -7.22
N LEU A 76 55.33 2.15 -8.05
CA LEU A 76 54.35 1.22 -8.67
C LEU A 76 53.67 0.11 -7.83
N ALA A 77 53.94 -0.06 -6.52
CA ALA A 77 53.36 -1.13 -5.69
C ALA A 77 52.33 -0.63 -4.64
N GLY A 78 52.24 0.68 -4.37
CA GLY A 78 51.46 1.23 -3.26
C GLY A 78 49.94 1.30 -3.44
N TYR A 79 49.43 1.49 -4.67
CA TYR A 79 47.98 1.58 -4.92
C TYR A 79 47.28 0.24 -4.67
N ASP A 80 47.88 -0.85 -5.14
CA ASP A 80 47.36 -2.21 -4.90
C ASP A 80 47.48 -2.57 -3.42
N ALA A 81 48.58 -2.28 -2.75
CA ALA A 81 48.75 -2.54 -1.31
C ALA A 81 47.82 -1.70 -0.39
N HIS A 82 47.43 -0.49 -0.80
CA HIS A 82 46.45 0.33 -0.08
C HIS A 82 45.01 -0.14 -0.34
N ARG A 83 44.69 -0.53 -1.58
CA ARG A 83 43.43 -1.19 -1.94
C ARG A 83 43.30 -2.52 -1.22
N GLU A 84 44.40 -3.26 -1.06
CA GLU A 84 44.50 -4.52 -0.35
C GLU A 84 44.36 -4.35 1.15
N ARG A 85 45.04 -3.40 1.80
CA ARG A 85 44.82 -3.08 3.23
C ARG A 85 43.43 -2.55 3.53
N THR A 86 42.84 -1.77 2.64
CA THR A 86 41.45 -1.28 2.79
C THR A 86 40.45 -2.41 2.60
N ARG A 87 40.68 -3.28 1.60
CA ARG A 87 39.94 -4.52 1.37
C ARG A 87 40.11 -5.51 2.52
N GLU A 88 41.29 -5.65 3.12
CA GLU A 88 41.56 -6.49 4.29
C GLU A 88 40.93 -5.91 5.55
N ARG A 89 40.96 -4.59 5.74
CA ARG A 89 40.28 -3.91 6.85
C ARG A 89 38.76 -4.01 6.73
N GLN A 90 38.21 -3.84 5.53
CA GLN A 90 36.78 -4.10 5.25
C GLN A 90 36.44 -5.59 5.35
N LYS A 91 37.32 -6.49 4.94
CA LYS A 91 37.18 -7.95 5.08
C LYS A 91 37.24 -8.36 6.55
N ALA A 92 38.07 -7.73 7.38
CA ALA A 92 38.17 -7.96 8.83
C ALA A 92 36.98 -7.36 9.61
N LEU A 93 36.51 -6.16 9.25
CA LEU A 93 35.25 -5.59 9.74
C LEU A 93 34.03 -6.40 9.28
N SER A 94 34.11 -7.00 8.09
CA SER A 94 33.10 -7.92 7.56
C SER A 94 33.21 -9.32 8.17
N LEU A 95 34.35 -9.77 8.69
CA LEU A 95 34.53 -11.10 9.29
C LEU A 95 34.06 -11.11 10.76
N SER A 96 34.20 -9.99 11.48
CA SER A 96 33.84 -9.87 12.90
C SER A 96 32.37 -9.58 13.19
N GLY A 97 31.56 -9.24 12.18
CA GLY A 97 30.12 -8.94 12.33
C GLY A 97 29.18 -9.86 11.54
N ARG A 98 29.67 -10.99 11.03
CA ARG A 98 28.88 -11.96 10.24
C ARG A 98 28.35 -13.12 11.07
N ASP A 99 29.07 -13.53 12.10
CA ASP A 99 28.66 -14.64 12.96
C ASP A 99 27.57 -14.17 13.92
N ILE A 100 26.46 -14.90 13.96
CA ILE A 100 25.30 -14.58 14.79
C ILE A 100 25.47 -15.01 16.26
N GLY A 101 26.56 -15.71 16.58
CA GLY A 101 26.82 -16.24 17.92
C GLY A 101 25.93 -17.44 18.24
N ASP A 102 25.86 -17.80 19.51
CA ASP A 102 25.05 -18.94 19.97
C ASP A 102 23.55 -18.66 19.82
N LEU A 103 22.79 -19.70 19.48
CA LEU A 103 21.34 -19.64 19.43
C LEU A 103 20.78 -19.57 20.86
N PRO A 104 19.71 -18.77 21.10
CA PRO A 104 18.95 -18.86 22.33
C PRO A 104 18.43 -20.28 22.58
N GLU A 105 18.34 -20.68 23.84
CA GLU A 105 17.66 -21.92 24.20
C GLU A 105 16.16 -21.81 23.95
N VAL A 106 15.55 -22.94 23.59
CA VAL A 106 14.09 -23.06 23.49
C VAL A 106 13.48 -22.80 24.85
N VAL A 107 12.62 -21.78 24.96
CA VAL A 107 12.05 -21.34 26.25
C VAL A 107 11.15 -22.41 26.86
N ASP A 108 10.28 -23.01 26.05
CA ASP A 108 9.41 -24.11 26.49
C ASP A 108 9.43 -25.29 25.49
N PRO A 109 10.34 -26.27 25.69
CA PRO A 109 10.43 -27.43 24.80
C PRO A 109 9.16 -28.28 24.75
N ALA A 110 8.35 -28.28 25.83
CA ALA A 110 7.10 -29.04 25.87
C ALA A 110 6.00 -28.34 25.06
N ARG A 111 5.94 -27.00 25.09
CA ARG A 111 5.08 -26.18 24.23
C ARG A 111 5.46 -26.35 22.77
N LYS A 112 6.76 -26.25 22.44
CA LYS A 112 7.29 -26.53 21.10
C LYS A 112 6.84 -27.89 20.60
N ALA A 113 7.09 -28.96 21.36
CA ALA A 113 6.75 -30.33 20.95
C ALA A 113 5.24 -30.51 20.66
N LYS A 114 4.37 -29.94 21.51
CA LYS A 114 2.91 -29.98 21.29
C LYS A 114 2.50 -29.24 20.01
N CYS A 115 3.06 -28.07 19.78
CA CYS A 115 2.76 -27.27 18.59
C CYS A 115 3.38 -27.87 17.31
N THR A 116 4.48 -28.62 17.43
CA THR A 116 5.03 -29.41 16.33
C THR A 116 4.09 -30.55 15.92
N SER A 117 3.40 -31.17 16.88
CA SER A 117 2.46 -32.27 16.63
C SER A 117 1.03 -31.84 16.30
N SER A 118 0.68 -30.56 16.47
CA SER A 118 -0.69 -30.09 16.28
C SER A 118 -0.72 -28.68 15.69
N PHE A 119 -1.23 -28.58 14.46
CA PHE A 119 -1.44 -27.31 13.77
C PHE A 119 -2.40 -26.41 14.56
N ARG A 120 -3.45 -27.00 15.15
CA ARG A 120 -4.37 -26.29 16.04
C ARG A 120 -3.63 -25.60 17.19
N ARG A 121 -2.77 -26.34 17.90
CA ARG A 121 -2.02 -25.77 19.02
C ARG A 121 -0.99 -24.76 18.54
N PHE A 122 -0.37 -24.99 17.40
CA PHE A 122 0.51 -24.00 16.76
C PHE A 122 -0.21 -22.67 16.52
N CYS A 123 -1.42 -22.72 15.93
CA CYS A 123 -2.30 -21.56 15.75
C CYS A 123 -2.63 -20.87 17.08
N GLU A 124 -3.15 -21.62 18.06
CA GLU A 124 -3.58 -21.06 19.35
C GLU A 124 -2.43 -20.51 20.20
N VAL A 125 -1.22 -21.05 20.08
CA VAL A 125 -0.06 -20.68 20.90
C VAL A 125 0.75 -19.54 20.31
N TYR A 126 1.04 -19.59 19.01
CA TYR A 126 1.90 -18.59 18.35
C TYR A 126 1.10 -17.49 17.65
N PHE A 127 -0.21 -17.69 17.48
CA PHE A 127 -1.14 -16.70 16.93
C PHE A 127 -2.42 -16.58 17.77
N PRO A 128 -2.32 -16.53 19.12
CA PRO A 128 -3.49 -16.55 20.03
C PRO A 128 -4.47 -15.41 19.76
N GLN A 129 -3.94 -14.30 19.27
CA GLN A 129 -4.70 -13.12 18.92
C GLN A 129 -5.43 -13.31 17.55
N THR A 130 -4.85 -14.06 16.59
CA THR A 130 -5.57 -14.40 15.32
C THR A 130 -6.68 -15.40 15.60
N PHE A 131 -6.46 -16.34 16.52
CA PHE A 131 -7.33 -17.47 16.79
C PHE A 131 -7.86 -17.48 18.22
N HIS A 132 -8.51 -16.38 18.62
CA HIS A 132 -9.02 -16.17 19.98
C HIS A 132 -10.44 -16.72 20.20
N LEU A 133 -11.23 -16.89 19.13
CA LEU A 133 -12.58 -17.45 19.21
C LEU A 133 -12.55 -18.99 19.23
N LYS A 134 -13.60 -19.59 19.80
CA LYS A 134 -13.76 -21.04 19.76
C LYS A 134 -13.90 -21.51 18.31
N TRP A 135 -13.17 -22.58 17.99
CA TRP A 135 -13.26 -23.24 16.69
C TRP A 135 -14.62 -23.90 16.48
N SER A 136 -15.20 -23.72 15.30
CA SER A 136 -16.35 -24.52 14.84
C SER A 136 -15.91 -25.94 14.46
N ASN A 137 -16.87 -26.84 14.30
CA ASN A 137 -16.58 -28.19 13.77
C ASN A 137 -15.96 -28.13 12.36
N ASP A 138 -16.37 -27.16 11.54
CA ASP A 138 -15.79 -26.95 10.22
C ASP A 138 -14.35 -26.48 10.30
N HIS A 139 -14.04 -25.53 11.19
CA HIS A 139 -12.66 -25.13 11.43
C HIS A 139 -11.81 -26.31 11.89
N LEU A 140 -12.30 -27.13 12.83
CA LEU A 140 -11.59 -28.31 13.31
C LEU A 140 -11.37 -29.35 12.21
N LYS A 141 -12.38 -29.57 11.35
CA LYS A 141 -12.30 -30.46 10.19
C LYS A 141 -11.27 -29.95 9.17
N VAL A 142 -11.29 -28.66 8.87
CA VAL A 142 -10.32 -27.99 8.00
C VAL A 142 -8.91 -28.09 8.56
N ILE A 143 -8.73 -27.77 9.84
CA ILE A 143 -7.45 -27.88 10.54
C ILE A 143 -6.92 -29.30 10.47
N ALA A 144 -7.76 -30.31 10.71
CA ALA A 144 -7.35 -31.72 10.63
C ALA A 144 -6.91 -32.11 9.20
N LYS A 145 -7.59 -31.60 8.17
CA LYS A 145 -7.22 -31.85 6.77
C LYS A 145 -5.95 -31.12 6.35
N ILE A 146 -5.76 -29.90 6.82
CA ILE A 146 -4.51 -29.15 6.66
C ILE A 146 -3.37 -29.92 7.33
N GLU A 147 -3.56 -30.34 8.58
CA GLU A 147 -2.61 -31.12 9.37
C GLU A 147 -2.22 -32.42 8.64
N GLN A 148 -3.20 -33.18 8.13
CA GLN A 148 -2.98 -34.37 7.33
C GLN A 148 -2.21 -34.07 6.03
N ALA A 149 -2.63 -33.06 5.25
CA ALA A 149 -1.96 -32.71 3.99
C ALA A 149 -0.51 -32.25 4.23
N VAL A 150 -0.25 -31.49 5.29
CA VAL A 150 1.08 -31.03 5.65
C VAL A 150 1.96 -32.19 6.13
N LEU A 151 1.48 -33.03 7.06
CA LEU A 151 2.29 -34.09 7.68
C LEU A 151 2.43 -35.34 6.80
N GLU A 152 1.32 -35.81 6.23
CA GLU A 152 1.25 -37.10 5.52
C GLU A 152 1.21 -36.91 4.00
N GLY A 153 0.68 -35.78 3.54
CA GLY A 153 0.48 -35.48 2.12
C GLY A 153 -0.97 -35.62 1.69
N GLY A 154 -1.22 -35.31 0.42
CA GLY A 154 -2.57 -35.25 -0.14
C GLY A 154 -2.91 -33.86 -0.65
N LEU A 155 -4.02 -33.77 -1.37
CA LEU A 155 -4.49 -32.54 -1.97
C LEU A 155 -5.81 -32.16 -1.30
N PHE A 156 -5.84 -30.99 -0.67
CA PHE A 156 -7.00 -30.47 0.01
C PHE A 156 -7.40 -29.14 -0.62
N ALA A 157 -8.64 -29.07 -1.09
CA ALA A 157 -9.25 -27.84 -1.60
C ALA A 157 -10.42 -27.46 -0.70
N MET A 158 -10.56 -26.18 -0.40
CA MET A 158 -11.54 -25.68 0.55
C MET A 158 -12.14 -24.35 0.11
N ALA A 159 -13.45 -24.25 0.28
CA ALA A 159 -14.19 -23.00 0.26
C ALA A 159 -14.76 -22.76 1.67
N MET A 160 -14.34 -21.65 2.29
CA MET A 160 -14.81 -21.22 3.60
C MET A 160 -15.47 -19.86 3.55
N PRO A 161 -16.51 -19.62 4.36
CA PRO A 161 -17.04 -18.29 4.56
C PRO A 161 -15.96 -17.31 5.04
N ARG A 162 -15.94 -16.12 4.45
CA ARG A 162 -14.91 -15.08 4.64
C ARG A 162 -15.00 -14.37 6.00
N GLY A 163 -13.85 -13.98 6.60
CA GLY A 163 -13.76 -12.82 7.53
C GLY A 163 -13.37 -12.99 9.01
N SER A 164 -12.15 -13.43 9.37
CA SER A 164 -11.66 -13.31 10.78
C SER A 164 -10.49 -12.31 10.96
N GLY A 165 -10.78 -11.13 11.53
CA GLY A 165 -9.91 -10.47 12.52
C GLY A 165 -9.12 -9.19 12.19
N LYS A 166 -9.57 -8.28 11.29
CA LYS A 166 -8.77 -7.08 10.91
C LYS A 166 -9.59 -5.82 10.66
N ALA A 167 -10.55 -5.56 11.53
CA ALA A 167 -11.65 -4.65 11.24
C ALA A 167 -11.39 -3.18 11.61
N LEU A 168 -11.92 -2.26 10.79
CA LEU A 168 -11.98 -0.82 11.04
C LEU A 168 -13.42 -0.39 11.34
N ALA A 169 -13.61 0.69 12.11
CA ALA A 169 -14.93 1.27 12.36
C ALA A 169 -15.63 1.65 11.06
N LEU A 170 -16.93 1.45 10.97
CA LEU A 170 -17.68 1.64 9.70
C LEU A 170 -17.62 3.06 9.15
N ASP A 171 -17.55 4.06 10.02
CA ASP A 171 -17.45 5.46 9.65
C ASP A 171 -16.05 5.84 9.14
N THR A 172 -15.07 4.92 9.18
CA THR A 172 -13.71 5.16 8.70
C THR A 172 -13.74 5.51 7.21
N PRO A 173 -13.31 6.72 6.80
CA PRO A 173 -13.30 7.12 5.40
C PRO A 173 -12.28 6.32 4.60
N LEU A 174 -12.63 5.89 3.39
CA LEU A 174 -11.74 5.20 2.46
C LEU A 174 -11.64 6.00 1.15
N PRO A 175 -10.44 6.33 0.66
CA PRO A 175 -10.28 7.12 -0.56
C PRO A 175 -10.57 6.27 -1.80
N THR A 176 -11.39 6.78 -2.72
CA THR A 176 -11.71 6.18 -4.01
C THR A 176 -11.29 7.12 -5.15
N PRO A 177 -11.12 6.62 -6.40
CA PRO A 177 -10.83 7.47 -7.55
C PRO A 177 -11.89 8.54 -7.82
N SER A 178 -13.13 8.29 -7.38
CA SER A 178 -14.23 9.23 -7.53
C SER A 178 -14.39 10.14 -6.32
N GLY A 179 -13.76 9.88 -5.17
CA GLY A 179 -13.80 10.69 -3.95
C GLY A 179 -13.62 9.87 -2.68
N TRP A 180 -14.66 9.76 -1.86
CA TRP A 180 -14.65 8.97 -0.63
C TRP A 180 -15.80 7.98 -0.63
N THR A 181 -15.54 6.82 -0.04
CA THR A 181 -16.53 5.92 0.54
C THR A 181 -16.21 5.78 2.02
N THR A 182 -16.96 4.95 2.74
CA THR A 182 -16.67 4.59 4.12
C THR A 182 -16.45 3.09 4.23
N MET A 183 -15.83 2.63 5.32
CA MET A 183 -15.71 1.20 5.60
C MET A 183 -17.09 0.52 5.67
N GLY A 184 -18.13 1.23 6.10
CA GLY A 184 -19.50 0.73 6.09
C GLY A 184 -20.09 0.60 4.68
N GLU A 185 -19.83 1.56 3.80
CA GLU A 185 -20.45 1.64 2.47
C GLU A 185 -19.69 0.87 1.38
N VAL A 186 -18.40 0.62 1.56
CA VAL A 186 -17.54 -0.03 0.57
C VAL A 186 -18.04 -1.44 0.23
N ARG A 187 -17.98 -1.80 -1.06
CA ARG A 187 -18.45 -3.10 -1.58
C ARG A 187 -17.34 -3.79 -2.35
N VAL A 188 -17.50 -5.10 -2.53
CA VAL A 188 -16.68 -5.87 -3.47
C VAL A 188 -16.79 -5.26 -4.85
N GLY A 189 -15.66 -5.11 -5.55
CA GLY A 189 -15.54 -4.45 -6.85
C GLY A 189 -15.22 -2.95 -6.78
N ASP A 190 -15.41 -2.29 -5.63
CA ASP A 190 -15.02 -0.88 -5.46
C ASP A 190 -13.51 -0.70 -5.60
N VAL A 191 -13.09 0.47 -6.08
CA VAL A 191 -11.68 0.80 -6.28
C VAL A 191 -11.22 1.73 -5.15
N LEU A 192 -10.17 1.31 -4.44
CA LEU A 192 -9.46 2.05 -3.39
C LEU A 192 -8.02 2.35 -3.83
N PHE A 193 -7.17 2.76 -2.88
CA PHE A 193 -5.75 3.00 -3.11
C PHE A 193 -4.86 2.20 -2.14
N ASP A 194 -3.69 1.79 -2.62
CA ASP A 194 -2.61 1.16 -1.83
C ASP A 194 -1.64 2.20 -1.22
N GLU A 195 -0.61 1.73 -0.50
CA GLU A 195 0.39 2.57 0.15
C GLU A 195 1.26 3.39 -0.84
N ARG A 196 1.31 2.99 -2.10
CA ARG A 196 2.03 3.69 -3.19
C ARG A 196 1.10 4.62 -3.97
N GLY A 197 -0.13 4.81 -3.48
CA GLY A 197 -1.15 5.60 -4.14
C GLY A 197 -1.70 4.97 -5.41
N ARG A 198 -1.38 3.71 -5.72
CA ARG A 198 -1.92 3.00 -6.89
C ARG A 198 -3.33 2.51 -6.59
N GLN A 199 -4.16 2.39 -7.63
CA GLN A 199 -5.52 1.88 -7.49
C GLN A 199 -5.51 0.37 -7.26
N CYS A 200 -6.32 -0.09 -6.31
CA CYS A 200 -6.55 -1.52 -6.01
C CYS A 200 -8.05 -1.77 -5.86
N ARG A 201 -8.52 -2.99 -6.15
CA ARG A 201 -9.93 -3.38 -6.03
C ARG A 201 -10.18 -4.07 -4.71
N VAL A 202 -11.35 -3.80 -4.14
CA VAL A 202 -11.89 -4.56 -3.02
C VAL A 202 -12.34 -5.91 -3.54
N VAL A 203 -11.67 -6.98 -3.14
CA VAL A 203 -11.99 -8.36 -3.53
C VAL A 203 -12.91 -9.05 -2.52
N LEU A 204 -13.03 -8.47 -1.32
CA LEU A 204 -13.82 -8.99 -0.22
C LEU A 204 -14.21 -7.85 0.71
N ALA A 205 -15.44 -7.89 1.21
CA ALA A 205 -15.85 -7.05 2.31
C ALA A 205 -16.70 -7.89 3.27
N THR A 206 -16.22 -8.12 4.50
CA THR A 206 -16.90 -8.92 5.51
C THR A 206 -18.23 -8.26 5.90
N GLU A 207 -19.05 -8.91 6.69
CA GLU A 207 -20.12 -8.16 7.37
C GLU A 207 -19.59 -7.22 8.44
N ILE A 208 -20.48 -6.33 8.87
CA ILE A 208 -20.28 -5.50 10.05
C ILE A 208 -20.24 -6.43 11.26
N MET A 209 -19.11 -6.40 11.96
CA MET A 209 -18.87 -7.06 13.22
C MET A 209 -19.09 -6.06 14.36
N PHE A 210 -19.62 -6.52 15.48
CA PHE A 210 -19.89 -5.68 16.66
C PHE A 210 -19.25 -6.30 17.91
N ASP A 211 -19.27 -5.59 19.04
CA ASP A 211 -18.75 -6.05 20.34
C ASP A 211 -17.27 -6.50 20.35
N ARG A 212 -16.47 -6.01 19.40
CA ARG A 212 -15.01 -6.21 19.39
C ARG A 212 -14.33 -5.20 20.34
N PRO A 213 -13.25 -5.58 21.05
CA PRO A 213 -12.41 -4.61 21.74
C PRO A 213 -11.84 -3.60 20.73
N CYS A 214 -12.33 -2.36 20.79
CA CYS A 214 -11.93 -1.31 19.87
C CYS A 214 -10.91 -0.38 20.51
N TYR A 215 -10.02 0.13 19.68
CA TYR A 215 -8.98 1.07 20.06
C TYR A 215 -9.01 2.25 19.11
N ARG A 216 -8.85 3.45 19.67
CA ARG A 216 -8.61 4.68 18.93
C ARG A 216 -7.10 4.89 18.84
N VAL A 217 -6.57 4.74 17.62
CA VAL A 217 -5.17 4.98 17.30
C VAL A 217 -5.02 6.44 16.88
N GLY A 218 -4.35 7.24 17.71
CA GLY A 218 -4.05 8.64 17.43
C GLY A 218 -2.68 8.81 16.77
N PHE A 219 -2.58 9.77 15.86
CA PHE A 219 -1.35 10.03 15.10
C PHE A 219 -0.81 11.46 15.30
N SER A 220 0.45 11.67 14.94
CA SER A 220 1.19 12.94 15.13
C SER A 220 0.70 14.14 14.29
N ASP A 221 -0.28 13.91 13.42
CA ASP A 221 -0.98 14.90 12.58
C ASP A 221 -2.46 15.04 12.98
N ASP A 222 -2.81 14.62 14.19
CA ASP A 222 -4.14 14.71 14.80
C ASP A 222 -5.23 13.82 14.19
N GLU A 223 -4.92 13.07 13.13
CA GLU A 223 -5.81 12.02 12.62
C GLU A 223 -6.00 10.91 13.66
N GLN A 224 -7.17 10.28 13.62
CA GLN A 224 -7.50 9.16 14.47
C GLN A 224 -8.21 8.08 13.65
N ILE A 225 -7.86 6.81 13.88
CA ILE A 225 -8.57 5.67 13.31
C ILE A 225 -9.04 4.79 14.46
N VAL A 226 -10.30 4.36 14.40
CA VAL A 226 -10.85 3.38 15.33
C VAL A 226 -10.82 2.02 14.65
N CYS A 227 -10.17 1.06 15.28
CA CYS A 227 -10.02 -0.30 14.78
C CYS A 227 -10.19 -1.32 15.90
N ASP A 228 -10.38 -2.58 15.57
CA ASP A 228 -10.34 -3.63 16.57
C ASP A 228 -8.91 -3.89 17.08
N GLY A 229 -8.79 -4.62 18.20
CA GLY A 229 -7.49 -4.94 18.80
C GLY A 229 -6.58 -5.78 17.93
N ASP A 230 -7.14 -6.54 16.99
CA ASP A 230 -6.41 -7.46 16.09
C ASP A 230 -5.95 -6.81 14.79
N HIS A 231 -6.44 -5.60 14.51
CA HIS A 231 -6.08 -4.84 13.33
C HIS A 231 -4.57 -4.62 13.25
N LEU A 232 -4.00 -4.98 12.11
CA LEU A 232 -2.56 -5.02 11.87
C LEU A 232 -2.06 -3.72 11.25
N TRP A 233 -0.97 -3.19 11.79
CA TRP A 233 -0.30 -1.99 11.30
C TRP A 233 1.13 -2.29 10.88
N THR A 234 1.53 -1.84 9.68
CA THR A 234 2.94 -1.80 9.27
C THR A 234 3.62 -0.57 9.85
N VAL A 235 4.49 -0.76 10.85
CA VAL A 235 5.10 0.30 11.67
C VAL A 235 6.63 0.25 11.65
N HIS A 236 7.26 1.41 11.77
CA HIS A 236 8.63 1.57 12.23
C HIS A 236 8.63 1.68 13.76
N ASP A 237 9.16 0.68 14.46
CA ASP A 237 9.49 0.75 15.89
C ASP A 237 10.89 1.35 16.09
N ARG A 238 10.98 2.45 16.84
CA ARG A 238 12.23 3.15 17.18
C ARG A 238 13.31 2.22 17.77
N TYR A 239 12.93 1.19 18.52
CA TYR A 239 13.88 0.26 19.14
C TYR A 239 14.27 -0.90 18.22
N SER A 240 13.49 -1.14 17.18
CA SER A 240 13.78 -2.20 16.24
C SER A 240 14.73 -1.72 15.16
N ARG A 241 15.79 -2.50 14.93
CA ARG A 241 16.62 -2.32 13.73
C ARG A 241 15.95 -2.91 12.49
N ARG A 242 14.91 -3.77 12.65
CA ARG A 242 14.19 -4.54 11.61
C ARG A 242 13.02 -3.85 10.94
N ASN A 243 12.96 -2.54 10.97
CA ASN A 243 11.77 -1.88 10.46
C ASN A 243 11.63 -1.98 8.93
N PRO A 244 10.39 -2.04 8.39
CA PRO A 244 9.12 -2.01 9.13
C PRO A 244 8.71 -3.37 9.72
N LEU A 245 7.95 -3.35 10.81
CA LEU A 245 7.32 -4.52 11.47
C LEU A 245 5.81 -4.47 11.21
N THR A 246 5.13 -5.62 11.25
CA THR A 246 3.66 -5.67 11.27
C THR A 246 3.19 -6.07 12.67
N LEU A 247 2.49 -5.17 13.36
CA LEU A 247 2.06 -5.34 14.76
C LEU A 247 0.56 -5.13 14.92
N ARG A 248 -0.06 -5.81 15.89
CA ARG A 248 -1.48 -5.56 16.25
C ARG A 248 -1.64 -4.28 17.03
N THR A 249 -2.84 -3.73 16.97
CA THR A 249 -3.23 -2.57 17.76
C THR A 249 -3.09 -2.83 19.26
N ALA A 250 -3.58 -3.98 19.75
CA ALA A 250 -3.51 -4.34 21.17
C ALA A 250 -2.06 -4.48 21.67
N ASP A 251 -1.16 -5.09 20.89
CA ASP A 251 0.24 -5.31 21.28
C ASP A 251 1.04 -4.00 21.39
N MET A 252 0.66 -3.00 20.59
CA MET A 252 1.27 -1.66 20.64
C MET A 252 0.72 -0.80 21.78
N ALA A 253 -0.49 -1.06 22.27
CA ALA A 253 -1.27 -0.14 23.10
C ALA A 253 -0.53 0.29 24.38
N GLU A 254 0.11 -0.65 25.06
CA GLU A 254 0.82 -0.40 26.31
C GLU A 254 2.21 0.24 26.12
N ARG A 255 2.70 0.33 24.88
CA ARG A 255 4.11 0.62 24.56
C ARG A 255 4.30 1.84 23.64
N VAL A 256 3.25 2.64 23.45
CA VAL A 256 3.23 3.78 22.49
C VAL A 256 4.24 4.89 22.85
N THR A 257 4.46 5.15 24.14
CA THR A 257 5.36 6.22 24.61
C THR A 257 6.59 5.69 25.35
N ILE A 258 7.70 6.40 25.18
CA ILE A 258 9.02 6.09 25.72
C ILE A 258 9.45 7.20 26.68
N GLY A 259 10.01 6.82 27.83
CA GLY A 259 10.62 7.73 28.81
C GLY A 259 9.74 7.97 30.04
N GLN A 260 10.34 7.86 31.25
CA GLN A 260 9.60 7.99 32.51
C GLN A 260 9.33 9.43 32.95
N ARG A 261 9.90 10.43 32.27
CA ARG A 261 9.71 11.85 32.61
C ARG A 261 8.62 12.48 31.75
N PRO A 262 7.63 13.19 32.32
CA PRO A 262 6.51 13.80 31.59
C PRO A 262 6.92 14.80 30.50
N ASP A 263 8.09 15.44 30.64
CA ASP A 263 8.61 16.50 29.77
C ASP A 263 9.39 15.99 28.54
N ARG A 264 9.63 14.68 28.43
CA ARG A 264 10.39 14.06 27.32
C ARG A 264 9.80 12.71 26.87
N ARG A 265 8.47 12.59 26.81
CA ARG A 265 7.84 11.39 26.22
C ARG A 265 8.08 11.38 24.71
N GLU A 266 8.80 10.37 24.23
CA GLU A 266 9.01 10.14 22.80
C GLU A 266 8.05 9.07 22.28
N HIS A 267 7.65 9.13 21.01
CA HIS A 267 6.79 8.11 20.41
C HIS A 267 7.62 6.95 19.84
N ARG A 268 7.18 5.71 20.14
CA ARG A 268 7.86 4.48 19.75
C ARG A 268 7.61 4.09 18.30
N TYR A 269 6.35 4.05 17.89
CA TYR A 269 5.91 3.52 16.60
C TYR A 269 5.64 4.64 15.59
N ALA A 270 5.95 4.41 14.32
CA ALA A 270 5.67 5.33 13.23
C ALA A 270 5.24 4.62 11.94
N ILE A 271 4.14 5.04 11.33
CA ILE A 271 3.63 4.51 10.06
C ILE A 271 4.22 5.32 8.89
N PRO A 272 4.70 4.69 7.80
CA PRO A 272 5.05 5.39 6.57
C PRO A 272 3.87 6.20 6.01
N LEU A 273 4.15 7.34 5.39
CA LEU A 273 3.14 8.03 4.58
C LEU A 273 2.90 7.32 3.26
N ALA A 274 1.67 7.38 2.77
CA ALA A 274 1.36 6.99 1.40
C ALA A 274 2.07 7.88 0.38
N GLU A 275 2.41 7.33 -0.78
CA GLU A 275 2.83 8.12 -1.93
C GLU A 275 1.64 8.89 -2.55
N PRO A 276 1.85 9.93 -3.39
CA PRO A 276 0.76 10.66 -4.03
C PRO A 276 -0.19 9.73 -4.79
N LEU A 277 -1.50 9.92 -4.64
CA LEU A 277 -2.49 9.10 -5.35
C LEU A 277 -2.26 9.13 -6.88
N GLN A 278 -2.35 7.98 -7.52
CA GLN A 278 -2.10 7.80 -8.95
C GLN A 278 -3.44 7.72 -9.66
N ILE A 279 -3.85 8.84 -10.24
CA ILE A 279 -5.09 8.98 -10.99
C ILE A 279 -4.74 9.43 -12.40
N ALA A 280 -5.43 8.87 -13.39
CA ALA A 280 -5.23 9.24 -14.78
C ALA A 280 -5.52 10.72 -15.02
N ALA A 281 -4.68 11.37 -15.83
CA ALA A 281 -4.84 12.76 -16.21
C ALA A 281 -6.18 12.98 -16.93
N ARG A 282 -6.79 14.14 -16.69
CA ARG A 282 -8.05 14.57 -17.32
C ARG A 282 -7.99 16.06 -17.61
N ASP A 283 -8.72 16.49 -18.64
CA ASP A 283 -8.85 17.91 -18.95
C ASP A 283 -9.64 18.62 -17.85
N LEU A 284 -8.99 19.61 -17.22
CA LEU A 284 -9.59 20.41 -16.17
C LEU A 284 -10.06 21.75 -16.74
N PRO A 285 -11.26 22.24 -16.35
CA PRO A 285 -11.81 23.45 -16.95
C PRO A 285 -10.92 24.68 -16.79
N ILE A 286 -10.21 24.79 -15.67
CA ILE A 286 -9.25 25.86 -15.34
C ILE A 286 -7.90 25.22 -15.03
N ALA A 287 -6.81 25.82 -15.50
CA ALA A 287 -5.47 25.33 -15.17
C ALA A 287 -5.26 25.28 -13.64
N PRO A 288 -4.79 24.16 -13.05
CA PRO A 288 -4.73 23.98 -11.60
C PRO A 288 -3.97 25.07 -10.86
N TYR A 289 -2.81 25.49 -11.39
CA TYR A 289 -2.03 26.57 -10.78
C TYR A 289 -2.82 27.89 -10.71
N ALA A 290 -3.50 28.28 -11.78
CA ALA A 290 -4.28 29.51 -11.83
C ALA A 290 -5.53 29.44 -10.93
N LEU A 291 -6.17 28.27 -10.83
CA LEU A 291 -7.23 28.05 -9.86
C LEU A 291 -6.70 28.22 -8.42
N GLY A 292 -5.51 27.70 -8.13
CA GLY A 292 -4.84 27.86 -6.83
C GLY A 292 -4.58 29.33 -6.49
N LEU A 293 -4.09 30.12 -7.45
CA LEU A 293 -3.93 31.58 -7.29
C LEU A 293 -5.25 32.26 -6.90
N TRP A 294 -6.33 31.94 -7.62
CA TRP A 294 -7.65 32.52 -7.36
C TRP A 294 -8.24 32.08 -6.02
N LEU A 295 -8.05 30.81 -5.63
CA LEU A 295 -8.58 30.31 -4.36
C LEU A 295 -7.98 31.05 -3.17
N GLY A 296 -6.67 31.33 -3.17
CA GLY A 296 -6.03 32.14 -2.14
C GLY A 296 -6.51 33.59 -2.21
N ASN A 297 -6.03 34.32 -3.21
CA ASN A 297 -6.13 35.78 -3.25
C ASN A 297 -7.27 36.35 -4.10
N GLY A 298 -8.12 35.50 -4.68
CA GLY A 298 -9.22 35.91 -5.55
C GLY A 298 -10.39 36.54 -4.78
N THR A 299 -11.16 37.40 -5.44
CA THR A 299 -12.45 37.84 -4.90
C THR A 299 -13.51 36.75 -5.10
N ALA A 300 -14.37 36.54 -4.10
CA ALA A 300 -15.45 35.55 -4.19
C ALA A 300 -16.49 35.89 -5.27
N SER A 301 -16.59 37.14 -5.74
CA SER A 301 -17.63 37.58 -6.69
C SER A 301 -17.18 37.65 -8.15
N SER A 302 -15.88 37.54 -8.46
CA SER A 302 -15.36 37.65 -9.83
C SER A 302 -14.02 36.94 -10.03
N SER A 303 -13.47 36.98 -11.24
CA SER A 303 -12.11 36.46 -11.52
C SER A 303 -10.97 37.42 -11.12
N GLY A 304 -11.28 38.47 -10.36
CA GLY A 304 -10.27 39.38 -9.82
C GLY A 304 -9.42 38.73 -8.73
N ILE A 305 -8.16 39.12 -8.65
CA ILE A 305 -7.18 38.67 -7.65
C ILE A 305 -6.38 39.87 -7.13
N THR A 306 -6.01 39.85 -5.86
CA THR A 306 -5.13 40.87 -5.25
C THR A 306 -3.82 40.21 -4.84
N ASN A 307 -2.69 40.67 -5.35
CA ASN A 307 -1.39 40.10 -5.02
C ASN A 307 -0.35 41.17 -4.67
N HIS A 308 0.80 40.75 -4.16
CA HIS A 308 1.90 41.68 -3.89
C HIS A 308 2.52 42.17 -5.19
N ARG A 309 2.77 43.49 -5.31
CA ARG A 309 3.29 44.15 -6.52
C ARG A 309 4.61 43.52 -7.00
N GLY A 310 5.47 43.12 -6.08
CA GLY A 310 6.75 42.47 -6.40
C GLY A 310 6.65 41.02 -6.89
N ASP A 311 5.53 40.35 -6.67
CA ASP A 311 5.33 38.95 -7.09
C ASP A 311 4.57 38.86 -8.42
N HIS A 312 3.94 39.95 -8.85
CA HIS A 312 2.96 39.92 -9.94
C HIS A 312 3.52 39.34 -11.24
N ASP A 313 4.71 39.79 -11.67
CA ASP A 313 5.26 39.39 -12.96
C ASP A 313 5.62 37.90 -13.00
N GLU A 314 6.11 37.36 -11.88
CA GLU A 314 6.42 35.93 -11.75
C GLU A 314 5.13 35.10 -11.70
N LEU A 315 4.12 35.53 -10.94
CA LEU A 315 2.79 34.90 -10.90
C LEU A 315 2.12 34.90 -12.28
N ALA A 316 2.19 36.01 -13.01
CA ALA A 316 1.58 36.15 -14.34
C ALA A 316 2.27 35.24 -15.36
N LEU A 317 3.60 35.15 -15.31
CA LEU A 317 4.37 34.22 -16.13
C LEU A 317 4.00 32.75 -15.83
N HIS A 318 3.85 32.38 -14.56
CA HIS A 318 3.47 31.02 -14.19
C HIS A 318 2.03 30.67 -14.55
N ALA A 319 1.09 31.61 -14.42
CA ALA A 319 -0.26 31.45 -14.93
C ALA A 319 -0.24 31.23 -16.44
N MET A 320 0.51 32.07 -17.18
CA MET A 320 0.62 31.99 -18.65
C MET A 320 1.18 30.65 -19.10
N ARG A 321 2.23 30.15 -18.42
CA ARG A 321 2.80 28.82 -18.69
C ARG A 321 1.84 27.67 -18.40
N ALA A 322 0.93 27.86 -17.44
CA ALA A 322 -0.13 26.89 -17.15
C ALA A 322 -1.32 27.00 -18.12
N GLY A 323 -1.33 28.00 -19.02
CA GLY A 323 -2.38 28.20 -20.00
C GLY A 323 -3.43 29.25 -19.63
N GLU A 324 -3.21 30.08 -18.60
CA GLU A 324 -4.15 31.13 -18.18
C GLU A 324 -3.45 32.49 -18.12
N PHE A 325 -4.16 33.59 -18.35
CA PHE A 325 -3.54 34.92 -18.32
C PHE A 325 -3.90 35.65 -17.03
N MET A 326 -3.00 36.51 -16.55
CA MET A 326 -3.25 37.37 -15.39
C MET A 326 -2.90 38.82 -15.75
N ASP A 327 -3.93 39.63 -16.00
CA ASP A 327 -3.77 41.01 -16.47
C ASP A 327 -3.89 42.00 -15.31
N ARG A 328 -2.93 42.94 -15.21
CA ARG A 328 -2.99 44.04 -14.22
C ARG A 328 -4.20 44.92 -14.46
N ARG A 329 -4.90 45.28 -13.38
CA ARG A 329 -5.92 46.34 -13.38
C ARG A 329 -5.33 47.65 -12.87
N PRO A 330 -5.71 48.82 -13.43
CA PRO A 330 -5.34 50.11 -12.86
C PRO A 330 -5.94 50.21 -11.45
N TYR A 331 -5.08 50.28 -10.44
CA TYR A 331 -5.45 50.52 -9.05
C TYR A 331 -4.49 51.56 -8.49
N GLY A 332 -5.01 52.51 -7.70
CA GLY A 332 -4.30 53.71 -7.28
C GLY A 332 -2.89 53.45 -6.73
N ASP A 333 -1.96 54.36 -7.00
CA ASP A 333 -0.52 54.15 -6.87
C ASP A 333 0.02 54.15 -5.42
N ARG A 334 -0.84 53.88 -4.43
CA ARG A 334 -0.46 53.87 -3.01
C ARG A 334 -0.40 52.44 -2.50
N GLY A 335 0.81 51.89 -2.44
CA GLY A 335 1.15 50.71 -1.66
C GLY A 335 1.73 49.52 -2.44
N MET A 336 1.94 48.42 -1.73
CA MET A 336 2.55 47.18 -2.24
C MET A 336 1.53 46.20 -2.83
N ALA A 337 0.24 46.57 -2.92
CA ALA A 337 -0.80 45.73 -3.49
C ALA A 337 -0.95 45.97 -5.00
N CYS A 338 -1.25 44.91 -5.75
CA CYS A 338 -1.54 44.93 -7.18
C CYS A 338 -2.85 44.16 -7.41
N MET A 339 -3.80 44.81 -8.10
CA MET A 339 -5.04 44.17 -8.54
C MET A 339 -4.81 43.58 -9.93
N ALA A 340 -5.27 42.36 -10.15
CA ALA A 340 -5.24 41.70 -11.44
C ALA A 340 -6.53 40.93 -11.72
N ILE A 341 -6.72 40.50 -12.96
CA ILE A 341 -7.83 39.63 -13.36
C ILE A 341 -7.27 38.43 -14.10
N LEU A 342 -7.76 37.25 -13.75
CA LEU A 342 -7.50 36.03 -14.51
C LEU A 342 -8.40 35.98 -15.75
N THR A 343 -7.77 35.78 -16.91
CA THR A 343 -8.35 35.86 -18.26
C THR A 343 -8.00 34.61 -19.10
N GLU A 344 -8.62 34.47 -20.28
CA GLU A 344 -8.65 33.26 -21.13
C GLU A 344 -7.37 33.03 -21.98
N THR A 345 -7.15 31.77 -22.38
CA THR A 345 -6.13 31.27 -23.32
C THR A 345 -6.17 31.96 -24.70
N ARG A 346 -5.02 32.17 -25.35
CA ARG A 346 -4.95 32.58 -26.78
C ARG A 346 -5.33 31.40 -27.69
N SER A 347 -6.61 31.25 -28.03
CA SER A 347 -7.02 30.57 -29.28
C SER A 347 -7.84 31.53 -30.14
N SER A 348 -7.45 31.66 -31.40
CA SER A 348 -8.10 32.52 -32.40
C SER A 348 -9.29 31.87 -33.10
N SER A 349 -9.81 30.73 -32.62
CA SER A 349 -11.05 30.14 -33.14
C SER A 349 -12.02 29.76 -32.00
N ALA A 350 -13.27 30.23 -32.18
CA ALA A 350 -14.52 29.85 -31.52
C ALA A 350 -14.57 29.72 -29.97
N ILE A 351 -15.22 30.71 -29.33
CA ILE A 351 -16.02 30.64 -28.08
C ILE A 351 -15.46 29.69 -27.00
N VAL A 352 -14.34 30.05 -26.36
CA VAL A 352 -13.95 29.42 -25.09
C VAL A 352 -14.57 30.25 -23.93
N PRO A 353 -15.12 29.62 -22.87
CA PRO A 353 -15.72 30.36 -21.76
C PRO A 353 -14.67 31.13 -20.94
N SER A 354 -14.94 32.40 -20.66
CA SER A 354 -14.09 33.23 -19.79
C SER A 354 -13.76 32.54 -18.44
N PHE A 355 -12.64 32.91 -17.81
CA PHE A 355 -12.26 32.39 -16.50
C PHE A 355 -13.39 32.53 -15.47
N GLN A 356 -14.08 33.68 -15.44
CA GLN A 356 -15.22 33.90 -14.55
C GLN A 356 -16.42 32.99 -14.88
N SER A 357 -16.70 32.73 -16.15
CA SER A 357 -17.74 31.78 -16.56
C SER A 357 -17.42 30.36 -16.11
N ARG A 358 -16.14 29.95 -16.17
CA ARG A 358 -15.67 28.64 -15.69
C ARG A 358 -15.74 28.53 -14.16
N LEU A 359 -15.37 29.59 -13.42
CA LEU A 359 -15.59 29.66 -11.97
C LEU A 359 -17.07 29.50 -11.61
N ARG A 360 -17.97 30.14 -12.36
CA ARG A 360 -19.41 30.00 -12.17
C ARG A 360 -19.89 28.58 -12.44
N ARG A 361 -19.40 27.94 -13.52
CA ARG A 361 -19.72 26.54 -13.85
C ARG A 361 -19.25 25.56 -12.77
N LEU A 362 -18.11 25.84 -12.14
CA LEU A 362 -17.58 25.08 -11.01
C LEU A 362 -18.22 25.47 -9.67
N SER A 363 -19.21 26.37 -9.65
CA SER A 363 -19.88 26.86 -8.44
C SER A 363 -18.94 27.46 -7.39
N LEU A 364 -17.86 28.11 -7.84
CA LEU A 364 -16.83 28.69 -6.98
C LEU A 364 -17.14 30.12 -6.53
N LEU A 365 -17.92 30.86 -7.33
CA LEU A 365 -18.29 32.24 -6.99
C LEU A 365 -19.24 32.24 -5.78
N GLY A 366 -18.88 32.99 -4.73
CA GLY A 366 -19.60 33.05 -3.46
C GLY A 366 -19.38 31.86 -2.53
N SER A 367 -18.70 30.80 -2.97
CA SER A 367 -18.45 29.57 -2.21
C SER A 367 -17.09 28.98 -2.60
N LYS A 368 -15.99 29.55 -2.10
CA LYS A 368 -14.64 29.08 -2.43
C LYS A 368 -14.41 27.68 -1.85
N HIS A 369 -14.03 26.73 -2.68
CA HIS A 369 -13.72 25.35 -2.32
C HIS A 369 -12.84 24.74 -3.42
N ILE A 370 -12.21 23.59 -3.18
CA ILE A 370 -11.51 22.85 -4.23
C ILE A 370 -12.50 21.87 -4.86
N PRO A 371 -12.81 21.96 -6.17
CA PRO A 371 -13.74 21.02 -6.77
C PRO A 371 -13.17 19.60 -6.74
N ARG A 372 -14.06 18.61 -6.58
CA ARG A 372 -13.69 17.18 -6.49
C ARG A 372 -12.91 16.67 -7.72
N SER A 373 -13.16 17.24 -8.90
CA SER A 373 -12.38 16.96 -10.12
C SER A 373 -10.89 17.33 -9.99
N TYR A 374 -10.56 18.33 -9.16
CA TYR A 374 -9.18 18.72 -8.88
C TYR A 374 -8.57 17.89 -7.75
N LEU A 375 -9.36 17.55 -6.71
CA LEU A 375 -8.92 16.63 -5.63
C LEU A 375 -8.67 15.20 -6.14
N ARG A 376 -9.24 14.85 -7.30
CA ARG A 376 -9.02 13.59 -8.02
C ARG A 376 -8.33 13.77 -9.38
N ALA A 377 -7.61 14.87 -9.57
CA ALA A 377 -6.74 15.03 -10.72
C ALA A 377 -5.44 14.21 -10.56
N ASP A 378 -4.68 14.05 -11.64
CA ASP A 378 -3.36 13.46 -11.57
C ASP A 378 -2.45 14.22 -10.58
N ALA A 379 -1.39 13.55 -10.11
CA ALA A 379 -0.50 14.12 -9.10
C ALA A 379 0.11 15.46 -9.53
N SER A 380 0.45 15.64 -10.81
CA SER A 380 1.05 16.89 -11.31
C SER A 380 0.05 18.05 -11.23
N ALA A 381 -1.20 17.83 -11.64
CA ALA A 381 -2.25 18.83 -11.53
C ALA A 381 -2.53 19.23 -10.06
N ARG A 382 -2.52 18.26 -9.13
CA ARG A 382 -2.71 18.53 -7.69
C ARG A 382 -1.54 19.31 -7.08
N TRP A 383 -0.31 18.98 -7.48
CA TRP A 383 0.87 19.77 -7.12
C TRP A 383 0.78 21.21 -7.62
N ASP A 384 0.35 21.40 -8.86
CA ASP A 384 0.17 22.73 -9.46
C ASP A 384 -0.87 23.56 -8.73
N LEU A 385 -2.01 22.95 -8.36
CA LEU A 385 -3.04 23.59 -7.55
C LEU A 385 -2.50 24.04 -6.19
N LEU A 386 -1.80 23.15 -5.49
CA LEU A 386 -1.19 23.46 -4.19
C LEU A 386 -0.19 24.61 -4.32
N ALA A 387 0.64 24.60 -5.37
CA ALA A 387 1.64 25.63 -5.61
C ALA A 387 1.00 27.02 -5.82
N GLY A 388 -0.11 27.11 -6.56
CA GLY A 388 -0.82 28.37 -6.75
C GLY A 388 -1.40 28.91 -5.45
N LEU A 389 -1.98 28.04 -4.62
CA LEU A 389 -2.52 28.41 -3.31
C LEU A 389 -1.42 28.88 -2.36
N MET A 390 -0.29 28.16 -2.36
CA MET A 390 0.86 28.46 -1.50
C MET A 390 1.64 29.70 -1.96
N ASP A 391 1.70 29.99 -3.27
CA ASP A 391 2.32 31.20 -3.80
C ASP A 391 1.53 32.47 -3.47
N THR A 392 0.23 32.34 -3.21
CA THR A 392 -0.63 33.43 -2.76
C THR A 392 -0.68 33.53 -1.24
N ASP A 393 -1.43 32.65 -0.59
CA ASP A 393 -1.73 32.72 0.85
C ASP A 393 -0.78 31.89 1.71
N GLY A 394 0.05 31.06 1.09
CA GLY A 394 1.09 30.30 1.78
C GLY A 394 2.31 31.14 2.13
N SER A 395 3.05 30.66 3.12
CA SER A 395 4.32 31.21 3.56
C SER A 395 5.28 30.08 3.92
N ILE A 396 6.57 30.39 3.91
CA ILE A 396 7.62 29.48 4.37
C ILE A 396 8.55 30.26 5.29
N SER A 397 8.81 29.68 6.46
CA SER A 397 9.74 30.24 7.43
C SER A 397 11.19 29.99 7.00
N ARG A 398 12.15 30.69 7.61
CA ARG A 398 13.58 30.52 7.30
C ARG A 398 14.12 29.13 7.65
N ASP A 399 13.48 28.42 8.56
CA ASP A 399 13.74 27.03 8.95
C ASP A 399 13.02 26.01 8.05
N GLY A 400 12.25 26.46 7.05
CA GLY A 400 11.65 25.59 6.03
C GLY A 400 10.26 25.06 6.37
N ARG A 401 9.60 25.60 7.41
CA ARG A 401 8.22 25.23 7.77
C ARG A 401 7.24 26.00 6.88
N CYS A 402 6.41 25.26 6.15
CA CYS A 402 5.34 25.82 5.33
C CYS A 402 4.10 26.09 6.21
N GLU A 403 3.42 27.19 5.94
CA GLU A 403 2.20 27.59 6.65
C GLU A 403 1.22 28.27 5.69
N ILE A 404 -0.07 27.98 5.87
CA ILE A 404 -1.17 28.70 5.23
C ILE A 404 -2.32 28.86 6.22
N THR A 405 -2.98 30.01 6.22
CA THR A 405 -4.14 30.29 7.08
C THR A 405 -5.34 30.61 6.20
N LEU A 406 -6.42 29.86 6.35
CA LEU A 406 -7.65 29.98 5.56
C LEU A 406 -8.80 30.41 6.46
N LYS A 407 -9.65 31.30 5.91
CA LYS A 407 -10.86 31.79 6.58
C LYS A 407 -12.09 30.92 6.31
N ASP A 408 -12.13 30.29 5.14
CA ASP A 408 -13.26 29.45 4.71
C ASP A 408 -13.02 28.02 5.17
N ASP A 409 -13.96 27.48 5.97
CA ASP A 409 -13.84 26.15 6.56
C ASP A 409 -13.88 25.03 5.52
N ARG A 410 -14.67 25.19 4.45
CA ARG A 410 -14.77 24.20 3.38
C ARG A 410 -13.47 24.15 2.58
N LEU A 411 -12.93 25.30 2.20
CA LEU A 411 -11.62 25.38 1.55
C LEU A 411 -10.50 24.83 2.45
N ALA A 412 -10.61 25.00 3.77
CA ALA A 412 -9.67 24.44 4.73
C ALA A 412 -9.72 22.89 4.76
N GLU A 413 -10.91 22.30 4.81
CA GLU A 413 -11.09 20.84 4.74
C GLU A 413 -10.55 20.27 3.42
N ASP A 414 -10.88 20.92 2.30
CA ASP A 414 -10.40 20.53 0.97
C ASP A 414 -8.87 20.61 0.85
N LEU A 415 -8.24 21.63 1.47
CA LEU A 415 -6.78 21.71 1.52
C LEU A 415 -6.18 20.54 2.30
N GLY A 416 -6.80 20.14 3.42
CA GLY A 416 -6.38 18.97 4.18
C GLY A 416 -6.37 17.71 3.32
N GLU A 417 -7.44 17.49 2.56
CA GLU A 417 -7.52 16.38 1.60
C GLU A 417 -6.47 16.49 0.49
N LEU A 418 -6.28 17.68 -0.09
CA LEU A 418 -5.25 17.90 -1.12
C LEU A 418 -3.86 17.51 -0.61
N LEU A 419 -3.51 17.94 0.61
CA LEU A 419 -2.23 17.61 1.25
C LEU A 419 -2.09 16.10 1.50
N SER A 420 -3.09 15.45 2.11
CA SER A 420 -3.08 13.98 2.33
C SER A 420 -2.89 13.23 1.01
N SER A 421 -3.62 13.64 -0.02
CA SER A 421 -3.62 12.99 -1.33
C SER A 421 -2.28 13.12 -2.08
N LEU A 422 -1.44 14.08 -1.70
CA LEU A 422 -0.08 14.29 -2.20
C LEU A 422 0.99 13.62 -1.31
N GLY A 423 0.58 12.84 -0.31
CA GLY A 423 1.48 12.22 0.66
C GLY A 423 2.13 13.24 1.62
N ILE A 424 1.50 14.40 1.83
CA ILE A 424 2.00 15.42 2.77
C ILE A 424 1.30 15.27 4.12
N LYS A 425 2.08 14.95 5.15
CA LYS A 425 1.66 15.10 6.54
C LYS A 425 1.61 16.57 6.95
N TYR A 426 0.51 16.99 7.54
CA TYR A 426 0.30 18.35 8.03
C TYR A 426 -0.27 18.33 9.45
N GLY A 427 -0.05 19.40 10.22
CA GLY A 427 -0.85 19.67 11.40
C GLY A 427 -1.76 20.87 11.15
N SER A 428 -2.84 20.97 11.91
CA SER A 428 -3.75 22.10 11.83
C SER A 428 -4.13 22.64 13.21
N ASN A 429 -4.40 23.94 13.31
CA ASN A 429 -4.97 24.52 14.53
C ASN A 429 -5.85 25.73 14.21
N VAL A 430 -6.61 26.16 15.23
CA VAL A 430 -7.43 27.37 15.18
C VAL A 430 -6.58 28.59 15.51
N LYS A 431 -6.60 29.60 14.64
CA LYS A 431 -5.91 30.88 14.82
C LYS A 431 -6.92 32.00 14.99
N HIS A 432 -6.67 32.89 15.95
CA HIS A 432 -7.36 34.16 16.08
C HIS A 432 -6.36 35.29 15.83
N VAL A 433 -6.83 36.37 15.21
CA VAL A 433 -6.00 37.54 14.90
C VAL A 433 -6.60 38.75 15.61
N GLU A 434 -5.79 39.47 16.38
CA GLU A 434 -6.18 40.77 16.90
C GLU A 434 -5.78 41.86 15.90
N LEU A 435 -6.76 42.64 15.46
CA LEU A 435 -6.55 43.78 14.57
C LEU A 435 -7.35 44.96 15.13
N ASN A 436 -6.69 46.09 15.34
CA ASN A 436 -7.31 47.32 15.88
C ASN A 436 -8.11 47.09 17.18
N GLY A 437 -7.64 46.21 18.07
CA GLY A 437 -8.32 45.88 19.32
C GLY A 437 -9.55 44.96 19.18
N CYS A 438 -9.86 44.48 17.96
CA CYS A 438 -10.92 43.53 17.70
C CYS A 438 -10.34 42.14 17.41
N ARG A 439 -10.93 41.09 17.98
CA ARG A 439 -10.54 39.69 17.75
C ARG A 439 -11.29 39.15 16.53
N HIS A 440 -10.55 38.75 15.50
CA HIS A 440 -11.05 38.13 14.27
C HIS A 440 -10.71 36.64 14.22
N GLY A 441 -11.60 35.84 13.62
CA GLY A 441 -11.51 34.38 13.55
C GLY A 441 -12.81 33.72 14.02
N PRO A 442 -12.82 32.41 14.28
CA PRO A 442 -11.69 31.49 14.13
C PRO A 442 -11.26 31.32 12.67
N TYR A 443 -9.95 31.14 12.43
CA TYR A 443 -9.39 30.74 11.13
C TYR A 443 -8.68 29.41 11.26
N ARG A 444 -8.59 28.64 10.18
CA ARG A 444 -7.87 27.37 10.17
C ARG A 444 -6.47 27.54 9.62
N ARG A 445 -5.47 27.23 10.43
CA ARG A 445 -4.04 27.34 10.09
C ARG A 445 -3.48 25.94 9.88
N PHE A 446 -2.91 25.70 8.70
CA PHE A 446 -2.17 24.49 8.37
C PHE A 446 -0.68 24.76 8.45
N PHE A 447 0.08 23.76 8.89
CA PHE A 447 1.52 23.78 8.87
C PHE A 447 2.07 22.41 8.48
N PHE A 448 3.08 22.40 7.62
CA PHE A 448 3.71 21.17 7.15
C PHE A 448 5.15 21.44 6.72
N THR A 449 5.91 20.37 6.48
CA THR A 449 7.26 20.46 5.94
C THR A 449 7.26 19.91 4.54
N ALA A 450 7.67 20.72 3.58
CA ALA A 450 7.93 20.32 2.21
C ALA A 450 9.42 20.46 1.88
N TYR A 451 9.88 19.75 0.87
CA TYR A 451 11.29 19.72 0.47
C TYR A 451 11.47 20.23 -0.96
N ALA A 452 12.71 20.51 -1.36
CA ALA A 452 13.03 21.08 -2.66
C ALA A 452 12.66 20.19 -3.87
N ASP A 453 12.44 18.89 -3.64
CA ASP A 453 11.92 17.93 -4.63
C ASP A 453 10.38 17.92 -4.73
N GLN A 454 9.69 18.63 -3.85
CA GLN A 454 8.23 18.78 -3.85
C GLN A 454 7.87 20.19 -4.35
N PRO A 455 7.11 20.32 -5.45
CA PRO A 455 6.86 21.60 -6.11
C PRO A 455 5.76 22.43 -5.40
N VAL A 456 5.87 22.66 -4.08
CA VAL A 456 4.85 23.40 -3.29
C VAL A 456 4.86 24.92 -3.48
N PHE A 457 5.89 25.48 -4.13
CA PHE A 457 5.97 26.89 -4.50
C PHE A 457 6.57 27.01 -5.89
N ARG A 458 6.04 27.93 -6.72
CA ARG A 458 6.72 28.34 -7.96
C ARG A 458 7.48 29.65 -7.77
N LEU A 459 7.00 30.56 -6.92
CA LEU A 459 7.69 31.82 -6.59
C LEU A 459 9.10 31.56 -6.06
N GLN A 460 10.11 32.06 -6.77
CA GLN A 460 11.52 31.85 -6.45
C GLN A 460 11.86 32.29 -5.03
N ARG A 461 11.28 33.42 -4.59
CA ARG A 461 11.53 33.96 -3.25
C ARG A 461 11.07 33.04 -2.11
N LYS A 462 10.08 32.16 -2.36
CA LYS A 462 9.57 31.17 -1.39
C LYS A 462 10.29 29.83 -1.59
N ARG A 463 10.39 29.37 -2.84
CA ARG A 463 11.04 28.12 -3.22
C ARG A 463 12.48 27.99 -2.72
N GLN A 464 13.24 29.09 -2.71
CA GLN A 464 14.64 29.08 -2.23
C GLN A 464 14.80 28.69 -0.75
N PHE A 465 13.73 28.79 0.06
CA PHE A 465 13.74 28.41 1.47
C PHE A 465 13.37 26.94 1.71
N LEU A 466 13.00 26.19 0.67
CA LEU A 466 12.69 24.78 0.80
C LEU A 466 13.95 24.00 1.19
N PRO A 467 13.90 23.19 2.26
CA PRO A 467 15.02 22.37 2.67
C PRO A 467 15.34 21.30 1.62
N GLN A 468 16.62 20.97 1.48
CA GLN A 468 17.03 19.86 0.63
C GLN A 468 16.57 18.51 1.22
N PRO A 469 16.21 17.53 0.37
CA PRO A 469 16.01 16.14 0.73
C PRO A 469 17.06 15.60 1.72
N ARG A 470 16.61 14.99 2.82
CA ARG A 470 17.48 14.20 3.73
C ARG A 470 17.00 12.75 3.76
N HIS A 471 17.91 11.80 4.01
CA HIS A 471 17.55 10.40 4.27
C HIS A 471 16.79 10.29 5.61
N GLY A 472 15.71 9.49 5.67
CA GLY A 472 14.93 9.27 6.89
C GLY A 472 14.11 10.48 7.35
N ARG A 473 13.37 11.12 6.44
CA ARG A 473 12.60 12.34 6.73
C ARG A 473 11.53 12.05 7.80
N THR A 474 11.55 12.77 8.92
CA THR A 474 10.47 12.72 9.92
C THR A 474 9.10 13.10 9.33
N ALA A 475 9.12 13.86 8.24
CA ALA A 475 7.95 14.25 7.46
C ALA A 475 7.44 13.16 6.52
N SER A 476 8.17 12.05 6.29
CA SER A 476 7.70 10.92 5.47
C SER A 476 7.05 9.80 6.30
N ARG A 477 6.82 10.06 7.59
CA ARG A 477 6.25 9.11 8.55
C ARG A 477 5.32 9.84 9.53
N ARG A 478 4.36 9.13 10.08
CA ARG A 478 3.40 9.58 11.08
C ARG A 478 3.66 8.80 12.36
N PHE A 479 3.89 9.46 13.49
CA PHE A 479 4.08 8.72 14.75
C PHE A 479 2.72 8.36 15.34
N ILE A 480 2.62 7.18 15.94
CA ILE A 480 1.49 6.81 16.79
C ILE A 480 1.67 7.55 18.12
N THR A 481 0.73 8.43 18.44
CA THR A 481 0.78 9.29 19.63
C THR A 481 0.02 8.70 20.81
N SER A 482 -1.08 8.00 20.54
CA SER A 482 -1.86 7.26 21.53
C SER A 482 -2.52 6.03 20.89
N ILE A 483 -2.78 5.02 21.72
CA ILE A 483 -3.67 3.90 21.41
C ILE A 483 -4.53 3.73 22.65
N GLU A 484 -5.78 4.14 22.56
CA GLU A 484 -6.69 4.18 23.70
C GLU A 484 -7.82 3.19 23.47
N GLN A 485 -8.05 2.27 24.41
CA GLN A 485 -9.24 1.42 24.35
C GLN A 485 -10.48 2.31 24.43
N VAL A 486 -11.42 2.10 23.51
CA VAL A 486 -12.70 2.81 23.44
C VAL A 486 -13.85 1.85 23.63
N ALA A 487 -15.06 2.39 23.82
CA ALA A 487 -16.27 1.59 23.72
C ALA A 487 -16.28 0.84 22.38
N SER A 488 -16.75 -0.41 22.39
CA SER A 488 -16.90 -1.16 21.15
C SER A 488 -17.77 -0.39 20.17
N VAL A 489 -17.35 -0.35 18.91
CA VAL A 489 -18.12 0.22 17.80
C VAL A 489 -18.30 -0.85 16.73
N PRO A 490 -19.31 -0.72 15.86
CA PRO A 490 -19.42 -1.56 14.68
C PRO A 490 -18.17 -1.40 13.81
N VAL A 491 -17.55 -2.51 13.43
CA VAL A 491 -16.32 -2.57 12.64
C VAL A 491 -16.47 -3.56 11.49
N ARG A 492 -15.79 -3.34 10.38
CA ARG A 492 -15.82 -4.23 9.21
C ARG A 492 -14.41 -4.38 8.65
N CYS A 493 -14.16 -5.52 8.01
CA CYS A 493 -12.91 -5.80 7.33
C CYS A 493 -13.15 -5.88 5.83
N ILE A 494 -12.16 -5.47 5.05
CA ILE A 494 -12.13 -5.65 3.60
C ILE A 494 -10.82 -6.29 3.20
N GLN A 495 -10.76 -6.98 2.07
CA GLN A 495 -9.51 -7.39 1.42
C GLN A 495 -9.40 -6.66 0.09
N VAL A 496 -8.18 -6.25 -0.26
CA VAL A 496 -7.86 -5.63 -1.55
C VAL A 496 -6.89 -6.49 -2.34
N ASP A 497 -6.88 -6.38 -3.66
CA ASP A 497 -5.95 -7.06 -4.57
C ASP A 497 -4.54 -6.41 -4.64
N SER A 498 -4.23 -5.48 -3.72
CA SER A 498 -2.91 -4.84 -3.67
C SER A 498 -1.82 -5.88 -3.37
N PRO A 499 -0.66 -5.87 -4.08
CA PRO A 499 0.45 -6.79 -3.83
C PRO A 499 1.02 -6.74 -2.41
N SER A 500 0.83 -5.61 -1.70
CA SER A 500 1.25 -5.43 -0.31
C SER A 500 0.19 -5.85 0.70
N CYS A 501 -1.01 -6.24 0.23
CA CYS A 501 -2.23 -6.39 1.03
C CYS A 501 -2.59 -5.13 1.85
N LEU A 502 -1.99 -3.98 1.52
CA LEU A 502 -2.27 -2.70 2.17
C LEU A 502 -3.29 -1.88 1.38
N TYR A 503 -4.13 -1.16 2.12
CA TYR A 503 -5.01 -0.11 1.59
C TYR A 503 -4.96 1.14 2.46
N LEU A 504 -5.37 2.28 1.90
CA LEU A 504 -5.43 3.55 2.62
C LEU A 504 -6.76 3.72 3.36
N ALA A 505 -6.70 4.13 4.62
CA ALA A 505 -7.86 4.40 5.47
C ALA A 505 -7.72 5.72 6.24
N GLY A 506 -8.85 6.34 6.58
CA GLY A 506 -8.89 7.65 7.22
C GLY A 506 -8.71 8.82 6.23
N ARG A 507 -9.02 10.03 6.70
CA ARG A 507 -8.81 11.28 5.92
C ARG A 507 -7.32 11.60 5.75
N GLY A 508 -6.50 11.10 6.67
CA GLY A 508 -5.04 11.11 6.58
C GLY A 508 -4.45 10.10 5.58
N MET A 509 -5.27 9.22 4.99
CA MET A 509 -4.86 8.18 4.02
C MET A 509 -3.74 7.28 4.57
N VAL A 510 -4.02 6.63 5.70
CA VAL A 510 -3.11 5.80 6.48
C VAL A 510 -3.08 4.36 5.93
N PRO A 511 -1.91 3.79 5.58
CA PRO A 511 -1.80 2.40 5.12
C PRO A 511 -2.10 1.34 6.21
N THR A 512 -2.83 0.25 5.88
CA THR A 512 -3.17 -0.87 6.81
C THR A 512 -3.50 -2.24 6.12
N HIS A 513 -3.52 -3.39 6.84
CA HIS A 513 -3.23 -4.79 6.36
C HIS A 513 -4.33 -5.90 6.54
N ASN A 514 -4.28 -7.02 5.75
CA ASN A 514 -5.08 -8.30 5.84
C ASN A 514 -4.30 -9.68 5.79
N THR A 515 -4.69 -10.83 6.43
CA THR A 515 -3.95 -12.17 6.48
C THR A 515 -4.89 -13.40 6.69
N THR A 516 -4.49 -14.63 6.24
CA THR A 516 -5.28 -15.90 6.24
C THR A 516 -4.67 -17.14 7.01
N LEU A 517 -5.47 -18.21 7.23
CA LEU A 517 -5.12 -19.46 7.96
C LEU A 517 -4.11 -20.38 7.21
N CYS A 518 -4.20 -20.47 5.88
CA CYS A 518 -3.37 -21.38 5.09
C CYS A 518 -1.91 -20.90 4.97
N GLU A 519 -1.68 -19.60 5.02
CA GLU A 519 -0.33 -19.02 5.13
C GLU A 519 0.38 -19.52 6.40
N ILE A 520 -0.34 -19.55 7.52
CA ILE A 520 0.17 -20.05 8.81
C ILE A 520 0.45 -21.56 8.72
N ALA A 521 -0.31 -22.32 7.93
CA ALA A 521 -0.03 -23.73 7.68
C ALA A 521 1.28 -23.94 6.91
N CYS A 522 1.57 -23.09 5.92
CA CYS A 522 2.85 -23.13 5.20
C CYS A 522 4.03 -22.81 6.12
N LEU A 523 3.87 -21.81 7.00
CA LEU A 523 4.87 -21.47 8.01
C LEU A 523 5.08 -22.62 9.01
N TRP A 524 4.00 -23.24 9.48
CA TRP A 524 4.07 -24.41 10.34
C TRP A 524 4.83 -25.56 9.67
N ALA A 525 4.49 -25.87 8.41
CA ALA A 525 5.05 -26.98 7.65
C ALA A 525 6.59 -26.91 7.51
N ILE A 526 7.13 -25.71 7.28
CA ILE A 526 8.59 -25.51 7.16
C ILE A 526 9.30 -25.49 8.51
N LEU A 527 8.70 -24.89 9.55
CA LEU A 527 9.34 -24.78 10.86
C LEU A 527 9.50 -26.14 11.53
N ILE A 528 8.51 -27.02 11.37
CA ILE A 528 8.58 -28.37 11.91
C ILE A 528 9.36 -29.36 11.03
N GLY A 529 9.80 -28.93 9.85
CA GLY A 529 10.49 -29.79 8.89
C GLY A 529 9.60 -30.86 8.24
N ALA A 530 8.27 -30.69 8.24
CA ALA A 530 7.37 -31.59 7.53
C ALA A 530 7.48 -31.40 6.01
N ARG A 531 7.78 -30.17 5.58
CA ARG A 531 7.93 -29.80 4.17
C ARG A 531 9.14 -28.90 3.98
N ASP A 532 10.08 -29.40 3.19
CA ASP A 532 11.35 -28.75 2.92
C ASP A 532 11.28 -27.64 1.86
N PHE A 533 10.24 -27.67 1.04
CA PHE A 533 10.05 -26.73 -0.06
C PHE A 533 8.56 -26.53 -0.31
N VAL A 534 8.08 -25.33 0.00
CA VAL A 534 6.71 -24.84 -0.25
C VAL A 534 6.70 -23.91 -1.47
N CYS A 535 5.72 -24.08 -2.34
CA CYS A 535 5.44 -23.16 -3.44
C CYS A 535 4.12 -22.43 -3.17
N LEU A 536 4.11 -21.10 -3.21
CA LEU A 536 2.90 -20.28 -3.11
C LEU A 536 2.46 -19.88 -4.52
N ILE A 537 1.19 -20.12 -4.84
CA ILE A 537 0.62 -19.88 -6.16
C ILE A 537 -0.64 -19.02 -6.01
N GLY A 538 -0.64 -17.87 -6.69
CA GLY A 538 -1.82 -17.01 -6.82
C GLY A 538 -2.37 -17.02 -8.24
N SER A 539 -3.49 -16.33 -8.45
CA SER A 539 -4.02 -15.93 -9.76
C SER A 539 -2.93 -15.31 -10.67
N ASP A 540 -2.00 -14.59 -10.07
CA ASP A 540 -0.77 -14.08 -10.67
C ASP A 540 0.41 -14.11 -9.67
N GLU A 541 1.59 -13.67 -10.10
CA GLU A 541 2.80 -13.71 -9.28
C GLU A 541 2.83 -12.64 -8.18
N GLU A 542 2.15 -11.50 -8.38
CA GLU A 542 2.09 -10.43 -7.38
C GLU A 542 1.18 -10.85 -6.22
N HIS A 543 0.03 -11.46 -6.53
CA HIS A 543 -0.84 -12.09 -5.54
C HIS A 543 -0.06 -13.14 -4.72
N ALA A 544 0.73 -13.99 -5.37
CA ALA A 544 1.56 -14.98 -4.67
C ALA A 544 2.66 -14.36 -3.78
N ALA A 545 3.25 -13.24 -4.21
CA ALA A 545 4.24 -12.49 -3.44
C ALA A 545 3.67 -11.92 -2.14
N SER A 546 2.40 -11.49 -2.17
CA SER A 546 1.72 -10.94 -1.00
C SER A 546 1.61 -11.94 0.16
N MET A 547 1.28 -13.21 -0.14
CA MET A 547 1.28 -14.30 0.84
C MET A 547 2.66 -14.52 1.45
N LEU A 548 3.72 -14.45 0.62
CA LEU A 548 5.09 -14.61 1.11
C LEU A 548 5.48 -13.48 2.07
N ASP A 549 5.07 -12.25 1.80
CA ASP A 549 5.39 -11.10 2.64
C ASP A 549 4.69 -11.16 4.00
N SER A 550 3.46 -11.69 4.06
CA SER A 550 2.77 -12.00 5.31
C SER A 550 3.53 -13.03 6.16
N ILE A 551 4.01 -14.13 5.54
CA ILE A 551 4.84 -15.14 6.24
C ILE A 551 6.19 -14.57 6.71
N LYS A 552 6.84 -13.74 5.89
CA LYS A 552 8.08 -13.05 6.27
C LYS A 552 7.86 -12.17 7.49
N ALA A 553 6.75 -11.44 7.54
CA ALA A 553 6.43 -10.58 8.67
C ALA A 553 6.32 -11.37 9.98
N GLU A 554 5.70 -12.55 9.97
CA GLU A 554 5.63 -13.43 11.14
C GLU A 554 7.03 -13.93 11.56
N LEU A 555 7.85 -14.36 10.60
CA LEU A 555 9.23 -14.80 10.85
C LEU A 555 10.18 -13.70 11.35
N GLU A 556 9.90 -12.43 11.06
CA GLU A 556 10.75 -11.30 11.49
C GLU A 556 10.32 -10.70 12.84
N ASN A 557 9.05 -10.89 13.25
CA ASN A 557 8.40 -10.12 14.30
C ASN A 557 7.75 -10.95 15.43
N ASN A 558 7.45 -12.22 15.21
CA ASN A 558 6.73 -13.03 16.21
C ASN A 558 7.68 -13.53 17.31
N GLU A 559 7.63 -12.88 18.48
CA GLU A 559 8.48 -13.21 19.63
C GLU A 559 8.22 -14.65 20.13
N SER A 560 6.97 -15.13 20.09
CA SER A 560 6.64 -16.51 20.52
C SER A 560 7.21 -17.56 19.58
N LEU A 561 7.30 -17.29 18.28
CA LEU A 561 8.03 -18.15 17.35
C LEU A 561 9.54 -18.12 17.61
N LEU A 562 10.12 -16.97 17.98
CA LEU A 562 11.53 -16.88 18.36
C LEU A 562 11.85 -17.71 19.61
N GLU A 563 10.97 -17.67 20.61
CA GLU A 563 11.13 -18.42 21.86
C GLU A 563 11.24 -19.94 21.63
N ASP A 564 10.45 -20.47 20.71
CA ASP A 564 10.34 -21.93 20.53
C ASP A 564 11.03 -22.46 19.26
N PHE A 565 11.26 -21.63 18.24
CA PHE A 565 12.01 -21.98 17.02
C PHE A 565 13.24 -21.08 16.81
N PRO A 566 14.13 -20.90 17.82
CA PRO A 566 15.30 -20.04 17.70
C PRO A 566 16.20 -20.46 16.54
N GLU A 567 16.29 -21.76 16.23
CA GLU A 567 17.09 -22.28 15.13
C GLU A 567 16.66 -21.80 13.73
N ALA A 568 15.40 -21.41 13.57
CA ALA A 568 14.88 -20.88 12.31
C ALA A 568 14.76 -19.34 12.36
N VAL A 569 14.27 -18.82 13.49
CA VAL A 569 13.84 -17.42 13.63
C VAL A 569 14.99 -16.52 14.09
N TYR A 570 15.87 -16.99 14.98
CA TYR A 570 16.97 -16.16 15.50
C TYR A 570 17.92 -15.67 14.39
N PRO A 571 18.35 -16.49 13.40
CA PRO A 571 19.20 -15.98 12.32
C PRO A 571 18.50 -14.93 11.44
N ILE A 572 17.21 -15.10 11.15
CA ILE A 572 16.38 -14.10 10.44
C ILE A 572 16.36 -12.79 11.23
N HIS A 573 16.14 -12.93 12.53
CA HIS A 573 16.19 -11.86 13.50
C HIS A 573 17.57 -11.12 13.45
N GLN A 574 18.68 -11.82 13.34
CA GLN A 574 20.01 -11.19 13.25
C GLN A 574 20.26 -10.44 11.92
N LEU A 575 19.40 -10.60 10.90
CA LEU A 575 19.48 -9.75 9.70
C LEU A 575 19.13 -8.29 9.99
N GLU A 576 18.40 -8.03 11.08
CA GLU A 576 17.97 -6.69 11.47
C GLU A 576 17.23 -5.95 10.33
N GLY A 577 16.42 -6.67 9.52
CA GLY A 577 15.65 -6.08 8.39
C GLY A 577 16.51 -5.63 7.21
N ILE A 578 17.82 -5.89 7.25
CA ILE A 578 18.75 -5.58 6.17
C ILE A 578 19.04 -6.87 5.42
N HIS A 579 18.13 -7.22 4.50
CA HIS A 579 18.14 -8.51 3.79
C HIS A 579 19.42 -8.79 3.00
N GLN A 580 20.17 -7.75 2.60
CA GLN A 580 21.49 -7.91 1.97
C GLN A 580 22.53 -8.57 2.88
N ARG A 581 22.32 -8.60 4.21
CA ARG A 581 23.19 -9.31 5.16
C ARG A 581 23.08 -10.83 5.06
N ALA A 582 21.99 -11.34 4.48
CA ALA A 582 21.70 -12.77 4.36
C ALA A 582 22.86 -13.56 3.73
N ALA A 583 23.38 -13.08 2.59
CA ALA A 583 24.45 -13.74 1.84
C ALA A 583 25.80 -13.84 2.59
N GLY A 584 25.99 -13.02 3.64
CA GLY A 584 27.22 -13.00 4.43
C GLY A 584 27.08 -13.66 5.81
N GLN A 585 25.87 -14.03 6.24
CA GLN A 585 25.63 -14.46 7.62
C GLN A 585 26.27 -15.82 7.91
N LEU A 586 26.93 -15.91 9.06
CA LEU A 586 27.58 -17.11 9.57
C LEU A 586 26.94 -17.51 10.92
N TYR A 587 27.04 -18.80 11.26
CA TYR A 587 26.76 -19.36 12.57
C TYR A 587 27.90 -20.32 12.91
N GLN A 588 28.62 -20.05 14.01
CA GLN A 588 29.76 -20.85 14.46
C GLN A 588 30.79 -21.09 13.34
N GLY A 589 31.10 -20.03 12.59
CA GLY A 589 32.05 -20.04 11.47
C GLY A 589 31.55 -20.69 10.17
N ARG A 590 30.32 -21.23 10.14
CA ARG A 590 29.71 -21.83 8.94
C ARG A 590 28.66 -20.90 8.34
N SER A 591 28.52 -20.87 7.02
CA SER A 591 27.49 -20.07 6.35
C SER A 591 26.09 -20.56 6.73
N THR A 592 25.21 -19.65 7.14
CA THR A 592 23.79 -19.99 7.33
C THR A 592 23.09 -20.16 5.98
N ASN A 593 23.64 -19.63 4.88
CA ASN A 593 23.04 -19.72 3.53
C ASN A 593 21.57 -19.27 3.46
N ILE A 594 21.16 -18.42 4.41
CA ILE A 594 19.84 -17.82 4.44
C ILE A 594 19.62 -17.02 3.15
N GLY A 595 18.46 -17.19 2.55
CA GLY A 595 18.02 -16.51 1.35
C GLY A 595 16.81 -15.64 1.67
N TRP A 596 16.83 -14.38 1.25
CA TRP A 596 15.73 -13.47 1.54
C TRP A 596 15.53 -12.50 0.37
N THR A 597 14.50 -12.75 -0.44
CA THR A 597 14.18 -11.97 -1.64
C THR A 597 12.69 -11.71 -1.73
N ALA A 598 12.25 -10.87 -2.68
CA ALA A 598 10.84 -10.62 -2.92
C ALA A 598 10.05 -11.88 -3.32
N LYS A 599 10.70 -12.87 -3.97
CA LYS A 599 10.02 -14.04 -4.57
C LYS A 599 10.37 -15.38 -3.92
N GLU A 600 11.34 -15.38 -3.03
CA GLU A 600 11.87 -16.58 -2.40
C GLU A 600 12.47 -16.25 -1.03
N ILE A 601 12.21 -17.12 -0.07
CA ILE A 601 13.02 -17.25 1.15
C ILE A 601 13.62 -18.65 1.24
N VAL A 602 14.84 -18.71 1.77
CA VAL A 602 15.51 -19.94 2.19
C VAL A 602 15.85 -19.76 3.66
N LEU A 603 15.24 -20.58 4.53
CA LEU A 603 15.50 -20.58 5.96
C LEU A 603 16.97 -20.90 6.24
N PRO A 604 17.54 -20.39 7.35
CA PRO A 604 18.94 -20.60 7.69
C PRO A 604 19.27 -22.09 7.82
N THR A 605 20.40 -22.50 7.25
CA THR A 605 21.01 -23.82 7.40
C THR A 605 21.70 -23.89 8.76
N ILE A 606 21.06 -24.57 9.70
CA ILE A 606 21.53 -24.77 11.07
C ILE A 606 21.58 -26.26 11.38
N GLU A 607 22.70 -26.73 11.94
CA GLU A 607 22.87 -28.14 12.28
C GLU A 607 21.81 -28.58 13.31
N ASN A 608 21.22 -29.76 13.10
CA ASN A 608 20.13 -30.33 13.91
C ASN A 608 18.81 -29.54 13.92
N SER A 609 18.64 -28.55 13.05
CA SER A 609 17.35 -27.87 12.84
C SER A 609 16.48 -28.62 11.83
N SER A 610 15.21 -28.86 12.19
CA SER A 610 14.19 -29.41 11.28
C SER A 610 13.85 -28.46 10.13
N ALA A 611 13.98 -27.16 10.37
CA ALA A 611 13.69 -26.10 9.40
C ALA A 611 14.90 -25.77 8.49
N SER A 612 16.04 -26.44 8.69
CA SER A 612 17.33 -26.09 8.08
C SER A 612 17.26 -26.08 6.55
N GLY A 613 17.46 -24.90 5.96
CA GLY A 613 17.47 -24.74 4.51
C GLY A 613 16.12 -25.00 3.83
N ALA A 614 15.01 -24.91 4.58
CA ALA A 614 13.67 -25.00 4.02
C ALA A 614 13.37 -23.78 3.13
N ILE A 615 12.51 -23.95 2.12
CA ILE A 615 12.34 -22.96 1.05
C ILE A 615 10.86 -22.61 0.91
N ILE A 616 10.55 -21.31 0.77
CA ILE A 616 9.27 -20.87 0.22
C ILE A 616 9.54 -20.06 -1.05
N ARG A 617 8.87 -20.37 -2.15
CA ARG A 617 8.98 -19.65 -3.42
C ARG A 617 7.59 -19.33 -3.98
N VAL A 618 7.47 -18.21 -4.69
CA VAL A 618 6.20 -17.77 -5.29
C VAL A 618 6.18 -17.98 -6.80
N ALA A 619 4.98 -18.17 -7.37
CA ALA A 619 4.73 -18.15 -8.81
C ALA A 619 3.25 -17.83 -9.11
N GLY A 620 2.95 -17.16 -10.23
CA GLY A 620 1.56 -17.04 -10.70
C GLY A 620 1.11 -18.28 -11.47
N ILE A 621 -0.19 -18.62 -11.42
CA ILE A 621 -0.75 -19.81 -12.10
C ILE A 621 -0.54 -19.78 -13.63
N THR A 622 -0.55 -18.60 -14.24
CA THR A 622 -0.27 -18.40 -15.68
C THR A 622 1.22 -18.24 -15.99
N GLY A 623 2.08 -18.23 -14.97
CA GLY A 623 3.51 -17.98 -15.07
C GLY A 623 4.36 -19.23 -15.39
N ARG A 624 5.68 -19.06 -15.31
CA ARG A 624 6.65 -20.15 -15.53
C ARG A 624 6.79 -21.03 -14.27
N ILE A 625 5.91 -22.01 -14.11
CA ILE A 625 5.89 -22.91 -12.94
C ILE A 625 6.69 -24.20 -13.18
N ARG A 626 6.70 -24.73 -14.41
CA ARG A 626 7.27 -26.05 -14.72
C ARG A 626 8.77 -26.12 -14.44
N GLY A 627 9.21 -27.25 -13.87
CA GLY A 627 10.63 -27.54 -13.66
C GLY A 627 11.24 -26.87 -12.41
N MET A 628 10.43 -26.25 -11.55
CA MET A 628 10.88 -25.64 -10.32
C MET A 628 11.71 -26.61 -9.47
N LYS A 629 12.92 -26.17 -9.13
CA LYS A 629 13.87 -26.85 -8.26
C LYS A 629 14.80 -25.82 -7.62
N HIS A 630 15.43 -26.22 -6.52
CA HIS A 630 16.45 -25.45 -5.84
C HIS A 630 17.64 -26.36 -5.54
N LYS A 631 18.87 -25.88 -5.73
CA LYS A 631 20.08 -26.64 -5.45
C LYS A 631 20.60 -26.21 -4.07
N ARG A 632 20.56 -27.12 -3.10
CA ARG A 632 21.06 -26.92 -1.75
C ARG A 632 22.59 -26.87 -1.73
N VAL A 633 23.11 -26.40 -0.61
CA VAL A 633 24.57 -26.22 -0.38
C VAL A 633 25.32 -27.55 -0.34
N ASP A 634 24.66 -28.62 0.11
CA ASP A 634 25.18 -29.99 0.04
C ASP A 634 25.20 -30.58 -1.39
N GLY A 635 24.78 -29.80 -2.39
CA GLY A 635 24.73 -30.19 -3.80
C GLY A 635 23.45 -30.92 -4.20
N THR A 636 22.57 -31.25 -3.26
CA THR A 636 21.30 -31.93 -3.54
C THR A 636 20.32 -30.97 -4.23
N SER A 637 19.53 -31.48 -5.18
CA SER A 637 18.46 -30.71 -5.81
C SER A 637 17.13 -31.08 -5.19
N VAL A 638 16.48 -30.12 -4.55
CA VAL A 638 15.15 -30.28 -3.95
C VAL A 638 14.06 -29.66 -4.84
N ARG A 639 12.86 -30.20 -4.73
CA ARG A 639 11.67 -29.80 -5.48
C ARG A 639 10.53 -29.48 -4.51
N PRO A 640 9.54 -28.67 -4.91
CA PRO A 640 8.38 -28.40 -4.08
C PRO A 640 7.72 -29.70 -3.61
N SER A 641 7.45 -29.77 -2.32
CA SER A 641 6.79 -30.90 -1.66
C SER A 641 5.41 -30.53 -1.13
N LEU A 642 5.15 -29.23 -0.96
CA LEU A 642 3.85 -28.64 -0.66
C LEU A 642 3.61 -27.45 -1.61
N VAL A 643 2.37 -27.28 -2.04
CA VAL A 643 1.90 -26.09 -2.73
C VAL A 643 0.71 -25.49 -1.98
N LEU A 644 0.71 -24.18 -1.77
CA LEU A 644 -0.48 -23.41 -1.40
C LEU A 644 -0.95 -22.65 -2.63
N ILE A 645 -2.20 -22.84 -3.00
CA ILE A 645 -2.84 -22.23 -4.16
C ILE A 645 -3.98 -21.37 -3.63
N ASP A 646 -3.83 -20.06 -3.66
CA ASP A 646 -4.81 -19.11 -3.13
C ASP A 646 -5.52 -18.40 -4.28
N ASP A 647 -6.86 -18.52 -4.31
CA ASP A 647 -7.77 -18.00 -5.33
C ASP A 647 -7.15 -18.02 -6.75
N PRO A 648 -6.97 -19.22 -7.35
CA PRO A 648 -6.28 -19.40 -8.64
C PRO A 648 -7.04 -18.81 -9.84
N GLN A 649 -8.24 -18.27 -9.63
CA GLN A 649 -9.10 -17.68 -10.64
C GLN A 649 -9.50 -16.25 -10.23
N THR A 650 -9.62 -15.36 -11.21
CA THR A 650 -10.30 -14.07 -11.10
C THR A 650 -11.77 -14.20 -11.54
N ASP A 651 -12.63 -13.24 -11.19
CA ASP A 651 -14.03 -13.20 -11.65
C ASP A 651 -14.17 -13.33 -13.17
N GLU A 652 -13.32 -12.62 -13.92
CA GLU A 652 -13.26 -12.70 -15.39
C GLU A 652 -12.99 -14.14 -15.85
N SER A 653 -12.01 -14.80 -15.23
CA SER A 653 -11.66 -16.17 -15.61
C SER A 653 -12.68 -17.21 -15.17
N ALA A 654 -13.38 -16.98 -14.06
CA ALA A 654 -14.48 -17.81 -13.59
C ALA A 654 -15.66 -17.78 -14.57
N ARG A 655 -15.88 -16.62 -15.22
CA ARG A 655 -16.91 -16.44 -16.25
C ARG A 655 -16.58 -17.14 -17.58
N SER A 656 -15.34 -17.52 -17.81
CA SER A 656 -14.90 -18.10 -19.08
C SER A 656 -14.61 -19.61 -18.95
N PRO A 657 -15.44 -20.48 -19.57
CA PRO A 657 -15.22 -21.93 -19.53
C PRO A 657 -13.86 -22.35 -20.09
N SER A 658 -13.37 -21.69 -21.15
CA SER A 658 -12.07 -21.99 -21.75
C SER A 658 -10.91 -21.61 -20.83
N GLN A 659 -11.03 -20.50 -20.09
CA GLN A 659 -10.05 -20.09 -19.09
C GLN A 659 -10.06 -21.00 -17.86
N CYS A 660 -11.24 -21.43 -17.40
CA CYS A 660 -11.37 -22.44 -16.34
C CYS A 660 -10.66 -23.74 -16.74
N ASN A 661 -10.97 -24.28 -17.92
CA ASN A 661 -10.33 -25.49 -18.46
C ASN A 661 -8.80 -25.36 -18.56
N THR A 662 -8.30 -24.19 -18.95
CA THR A 662 -6.86 -23.93 -19.07
C THR A 662 -6.16 -23.92 -17.72
N ARG A 663 -6.78 -23.32 -16.70
CA ARG A 663 -6.25 -23.31 -15.32
C ARG A 663 -6.30 -24.70 -14.69
N GLU A 664 -7.38 -25.46 -14.89
CA GLU A 664 -7.48 -26.87 -14.47
C GLU A 664 -6.37 -27.74 -15.10
N ARG A 665 -6.10 -27.57 -16.40
CA ARG A 665 -4.98 -28.26 -17.09
C ARG A 665 -3.62 -27.87 -16.51
N THR A 666 -3.44 -26.60 -16.17
CA THR A 666 -2.21 -26.11 -15.56
C THR A 666 -2.03 -26.65 -14.15
N LEU A 667 -3.10 -26.69 -13.37
CA LEU A 667 -3.13 -27.31 -12.05
C LEU A 667 -2.73 -28.79 -12.13
N ALA A 668 -3.45 -29.58 -12.93
CA ALA A 668 -3.21 -31.01 -13.05
C ALA A 668 -1.84 -31.34 -13.66
N GLY A 669 -1.41 -30.60 -14.67
CA GLY A 669 -0.23 -30.94 -15.46
C GLY A 669 1.07 -30.25 -15.04
N ALA A 670 1.02 -29.01 -14.54
CA ALA A 670 2.21 -28.24 -14.17
C ALA A 670 2.42 -28.21 -12.66
N ILE A 671 1.39 -27.84 -11.90
CA ILE A 671 1.48 -27.63 -10.45
C ILE A 671 1.63 -28.96 -9.72
N LEU A 672 0.77 -29.93 -9.99
CA LEU A 672 0.87 -31.26 -9.36
C LEU A 672 2.15 -32.02 -9.77
N GLY A 673 2.76 -31.66 -10.90
CA GLY A 673 4.03 -32.23 -11.36
C GLY A 673 5.29 -31.62 -10.73
N LEU A 674 5.16 -30.60 -9.87
CA LEU A 674 6.31 -29.87 -9.31
C LEU A 674 7.24 -30.74 -8.47
N ALA A 675 6.71 -31.73 -7.73
CA ALA A 675 7.49 -32.67 -6.92
C ALA A 675 8.44 -33.56 -7.75
N GLY A 676 8.22 -33.63 -9.07
CA GLY A 676 9.00 -34.42 -10.01
C GLY A 676 8.54 -35.88 -10.13
N PRO A 677 9.19 -36.66 -11.01
CA PRO A 677 8.77 -38.03 -11.30
C PRO A 677 8.79 -38.93 -10.06
N GLY A 678 7.75 -39.74 -9.89
CA GLY A 678 7.66 -40.74 -8.82
C GLY A 678 7.34 -40.18 -7.42
N LYS A 679 7.14 -38.86 -7.27
CA LYS A 679 6.76 -38.23 -6.00
C LYS A 679 5.40 -37.55 -6.12
N LYS A 680 4.54 -37.74 -5.11
CA LYS A 680 3.29 -36.98 -4.98
C LYS A 680 3.56 -35.68 -4.23
N ILE A 681 2.98 -34.58 -4.70
CA ILE A 681 3.01 -33.29 -3.99
C ILE A 681 1.84 -33.21 -3.01
N ALA A 682 2.04 -32.51 -1.89
CA ALA A 682 0.94 -32.08 -1.03
C ALA A 682 0.39 -30.73 -1.54
N GLY A 683 -0.91 -30.51 -1.41
CA GLY A 683 -1.56 -29.30 -1.91
C GLY A 683 -2.60 -28.79 -0.92
N LEU A 684 -2.54 -27.50 -0.63
CA LEU A 684 -3.60 -26.74 0.01
C LEU A 684 -4.13 -25.76 -1.03
N MET A 685 -5.45 -25.70 -1.18
CA MET A 685 -6.08 -24.78 -2.12
C MET A 685 -7.26 -24.09 -1.47
N THR A 686 -7.20 -22.77 -1.42
CA THR A 686 -8.28 -21.89 -0.98
C THR A 686 -9.00 -21.36 -2.21
N LEU A 687 -10.34 -21.46 -2.18
CA LEU A 687 -11.19 -21.23 -3.33
C LEU A 687 -12.39 -20.37 -2.96
N THR A 688 -12.63 -19.33 -3.77
CA THR A 688 -13.90 -18.63 -3.86
C THR A 688 -14.69 -19.19 -5.05
N VAL A 689 -15.89 -19.74 -4.78
CA VAL A 689 -16.82 -20.17 -5.85
C VAL A 689 -17.58 -18.94 -6.32
N VAL A 690 -17.30 -18.49 -7.55
CA VAL A 690 -17.88 -17.25 -8.10
C VAL A 690 -19.20 -17.55 -8.78
N ARG A 691 -19.28 -18.67 -9.49
CA ARG A 691 -20.51 -19.09 -10.18
C ARG A 691 -20.61 -20.60 -10.32
N PRO A 692 -21.81 -21.15 -10.62
CA PRO A 692 -21.96 -22.56 -10.94
C PRO A 692 -21.05 -22.99 -12.10
N ASP A 693 -20.41 -24.15 -11.93
CA ASP A 693 -19.50 -24.78 -12.90
C ASP A 693 -18.26 -23.96 -13.29
N ASP A 694 -17.83 -23.01 -12.45
CA ASP A 694 -16.48 -22.45 -12.57
C ASP A 694 -15.39 -23.45 -12.09
N MET A 695 -14.10 -23.08 -12.23
CA MET A 695 -13.02 -23.97 -11.82
C MET A 695 -13.06 -24.29 -10.31
N ALA A 696 -13.39 -23.31 -9.46
CA ALA A 696 -13.50 -23.55 -8.02
C ALA A 696 -14.61 -24.57 -7.68
N ASP A 697 -15.81 -24.39 -8.26
CA ASP A 697 -16.93 -25.31 -8.14
C ASP A 697 -16.52 -26.73 -8.56
N ARG A 698 -15.91 -26.86 -9.74
CA ARG A 698 -15.45 -28.17 -10.26
C ARG A 698 -14.39 -28.82 -9.38
N ILE A 699 -13.39 -28.08 -8.90
CA ILE A 699 -12.30 -28.64 -8.07
C ILE A 699 -12.82 -29.12 -6.71
N LEU A 700 -13.86 -28.47 -6.18
CA LEU A 700 -14.50 -28.88 -4.93
C LEU A 700 -15.41 -30.11 -5.08
N ASP A 701 -15.82 -30.43 -6.30
CA ASP A 701 -16.63 -31.61 -6.63
C ASP A 701 -15.79 -32.89 -6.62
N ARG A 702 -16.14 -33.82 -5.73
CA ARG A 702 -15.42 -35.08 -5.52
C ARG A 702 -15.66 -36.12 -6.61
N GLU A 703 -16.69 -35.96 -7.43
CA GLU A 703 -16.92 -36.82 -8.59
C GLU A 703 -16.07 -36.35 -9.77
N LYS A 704 -15.96 -35.02 -9.96
CA LYS A 704 -15.13 -34.43 -11.03
C LYS A 704 -13.64 -34.49 -10.72
N HIS A 705 -13.24 -34.17 -9.49
CA HIS A 705 -11.84 -34.10 -9.06
C HIS A 705 -11.59 -34.88 -7.74
N PRO A 706 -11.78 -36.21 -7.71
CA PRO A 706 -11.69 -37.04 -6.50
C PRO A 706 -10.33 -36.98 -5.79
N GLN A 707 -9.27 -36.65 -6.53
CA GLN A 707 -7.93 -36.48 -5.98
C GLN A 707 -7.81 -35.25 -5.08
N TRP A 708 -8.59 -34.21 -5.34
CA TRP A 708 -8.74 -33.05 -4.47
C TRP A 708 -9.83 -33.39 -3.46
N GLN A 709 -9.46 -33.44 -2.18
CA GLN A 709 -10.40 -33.74 -1.11
C GLN A 709 -11.32 -32.53 -0.82
N GLY A 710 -12.01 -32.04 -1.84
CA GLY A 710 -12.82 -30.83 -1.84
C GLY A 710 -13.78 -30.79 -0.64
N GLU A 711 -13.79 -29.66 0.05
CA GLU A 711 -14.71 -29.38 1.14
C GLU A 711 -15.34 -28.01 0.96
N ARG A 712 -16.67 -27.99 0.99
CA ARG A 712 -17.46 -26.76 1.10
C ARG A 712 -17.99 -26.67 2.51
N THR A 713 -17.73 -25.54 3.14
CA THR A 713 -18.34 -25.22 4.43
C THR A 713 -19.42 -24.18 4.18
N ARG A 714 -20.53 -24.29 4.91
CA ARG A 714 -21.68 -23.41 4.76
C ARG A 714 -21.88 -22.67 6.06
N MET A 715 -22.44 -21.47 6.02
CA MET A 715 -22.86 -20.81 7.24
C MET A 715 -24.05 -21.55 7.88
N VAL A 716 -25.03 -21.94 7.07
CA VAL A 716 -26.24 -22.69 7.46
C VAL A 716 -26.29 -24.03 6.73
N TYR A 717 -26.31 -25.12 7.48
CA TYR A 717 -26.46 -26.48 6.95
C TYR A 717 -27.91 -26.92 6.78
N SER A 718 -28.79 -26.41 7.63
CA SER A 718 -30.24 -26.61 7.56
C SER A 718 -30.90 -25.32 7.98
N PHE A 719 -31.79 -24.80 7.15
CA PHE A 719 -32.56 -23.61 7.50
C PHE A 719 -33.65 -23.96 8.51
N PRO A 720 -34.11 -22.97 9.28
CA PRO A 720 -35.32 -23.09 10.08
C PRO A 720 -36.52 -23.64 9.29
N SER A 721 -37.36 -24.42 9.96
CA SER A 721 -38.55 -25.04 9.35
C SER A 721 -39.79 -24.15 9.36
N ASP A 722 -39.88 -23.18 10.27
CA ASP A 722 -41.05 -22.29 10.37
C ASP A 722 -40.91 -21.05 9.48
N GLU A 723 -41.17 -21.24 8.18
CA GLU A 723 -41.13 -20.16 7.19
C GLU A 723 -42.12 -19.03 7.48
N LYS A 724 -43.23 -19.32 8.18
CA LYS A 724 -44.26 -18.32 8.47
C LYS A 724 -43.77 -17.31 9.50
N LEU A 725 -43.13 -17.77 10.57
CA LEU A 725 -42.53 -16.88 11.56
C LEU A 725 -41.36 -16.09 10.97
N TRP A 726 -40.55 -16.70 10.10
CA TRP A 726 -39.47 -15.97 9.42
C TRP A 726 -39.97 -14.95 8.40
N ALA A 727 -41.10 -15.19 7.73
CA ALA A 727 -41.75 -14.19 6.89
C ALA A 727 -42.26 -12.99 7.72
N GLN A 728 -42.91 -13.25 8.86
CA GLN A 728 -43.34 -12.19 9.78
C GLN A 728 -42.15 -11.40 10.36
N TYR A 729 -41.06 -12.09 10.69
CA TYR A 729 -39.81 -11.45 11.09
C TYR A 729 -39.24 -10.57 9.98
N ALA A 730 -39.24 -11.05 8.72
CA ALA A 730 -38.74 -10.29 7.58
C ALA A 730 -39.55 -9.00 7.35
N ASP A 731 -40.87 -9.07 7.44
CA ASP A 731 -41.76 -7.90 7.35
C ASP A 731 -41.47 -6.90 8.47
N THR A 732 -41.36 -7.39 9.71
CA THR A 732 -41.05 -6.57 10.90
C THR A 732 -39.67 -5.91 10.78
N ARG A 733 -38.68 -6.65 10.28
CA ARG A 733 -37.31 -6.15 10.03
C ARG A 733 -37.32 -5.08 8.95
N ALA A 734 -38.00 -5.32 7.83
CA ALA A 734 -38.07 -4.37 6.72
C ALA A 734 -38.80 -3.08 7.13
N GLU A 735 -39.82 -3.18 7.98
CA GLU A 735 -40.50 -2.01 8.55
C GLU A 735 -39.60 -1.23 9.51
N GLY A 736 -38.91 -1.91 10.44
CA GLY A 736 -37.94 -1.27 11.34
C GLY A 736 -36.82 -0.54 10.60
N LEU A 737 -36.28 -1.14 9.54
CA LEU A 737 -35.27 -0.52 8.68
C LEU A 737 -35.81 0.71 7.92
N ARG A 738 -37.07 0.69 7.44
CA ARG A 738 -37.69 1.85 6.77
C ARG A 738 -37.95 3.03 7.72
N ASN A 739 -38.15 2.73 9.00
CA ASN A 739 -38.49 3.72 10.03
C ASN A 739 -37.26 4.16 10.86
N ASP A 740 -36.05 3.81 10.45
CA ASP A 740 -34.79 4.08 11.17
C ASP A 740 -34.74 3.49 12.60
N GLU A 741 -35.54 2.45 12.88
CA GLU A 741 -35.60 1.73 14.17
C GLU A 741 -34.65 0.51 14.20
N GLY A 742 -33.99 0.19 13.07
CA GLY A 742 -33.08 -0.95 12.94
C GLY A 742 -33.80 -2.29 13.02
N ILE A 743 -33.13 -3.30 13.59
CA ILE A 743 -33.69 -4.66 13.74
C ILE A 743 -34.34 -4.92 15.11
N VAL A 744 -34.39 -3.93 16.01
CA VAL A 744 -34.74 -4.13 17.43
C VAL A 744 -36.08 -4.87 17.60
N ARG A 745 -37.13 -4.43 16.92
CA ARG A 745 -38.47 -5.06 16.99
C ARG A 745 -38.50 -6.48 16.42
N ALA A 746 -37.76 -6.70 15.33
CA ALA A 746 -37.61 -8.03 14.76
C ALA A 746 -36.84 -8.94 15.72
N THR A 747 -35.77 -8.45 16.36
CA THR A 747 -35.01 -9.19 17.38
C THR A 747 -35.87 -9.51 18.61
N GLU A 748 -36.76 -8.61 19.07
CA GLU A 748 -37.72 -8.93 20.13
C GLU A 748 -38.71 -10.01 19.68
N PHE A 749 -39.28 -9.89 18.48
CA PHE A 749 -40.16 -10.92 17.93
C PHE A 749 -39.46 -12.28 17.83
N TYR A 750 -38.21 -12.30 17.37
CA TYR A 750 -37.38 -13.49 17.35
C TYR A 750 -37.08 -14.01 18.75
N ARG A 751 -36.87 -13.14 19.75
CA ARG A 751 -36.68 -13.55 21.14
C ARG A 751 -37.89 -14.29 21.70
N GLU A 752 -39.08 -13.76 21.45
CA GLU A 752 -40.35 -14.34 21.93
C GLU A 752 -40.66 -15.69 21.27
N ASN A 753 -40.19 -15.89 20.04
CA ASN A 753 -40.50 -17.07 19.22
C ASN A 753 -39.28 -17.96 18.93
N ARG A 754 -38.16 -17.75 19.64
CA ARG A 754 -36.85 -18.32 19.30
C ARG A 754 -36.88 -19.83 19.13
N ASP A 755 -37.50 -20.55 20.05
CA ASP A 755 -37.53 -22.02 20.00
C ASP A 755 -38.22 -22.54 18.73
N ALA A 756 -39.29 -21.88 18.29
CA ALA A 756 -40.00 -22.23 17.06
C ALA A 756 -39.23 -21.75 15.81
N MET A 757 -38.64 -20.55 15.87
CA MET A 757 -37.87 -19.97 14.78
C MET A 757 -36.49 -20.62 14.57
N ASP A 758 -35.90 -21.24 15.58
CA ASP A 758 -34.66 -22.03 15.47
C ASP A 758 -34.94 -23.49 15.13
N ALA A 759 -36.21 -23.93 15.18
CA ALA A 759 -36.58 -25.32 14.99
C ALA A 759 -36.14 -25.84 13.61
N GLY A 760 -35.31 -26.88 13.61
CA GLY A 760 -34.77 -27.49 12.40
C GLY A 760 -33.51 -26.82 11.84
N ALA A 761 -33.10 -25.67 12.39
CA ALA A 761 -31.91 -24.98 11.95
C ALA A 761 -30.62 -25.67 12.41
N LYS A 762 -29.61 -25.72 11.55
CA LYS A 762 -28.25 -26.20 11.87
C LYS A 762 -27.25 -25.17 11.38
N ILE A 763 -26.66 -24.42 12.31
CA ILE A 763 -25.65 -23.40 12.02
C ILE A 763 -24.24 -23.97 12.21
N ALA A 764 -23.31 -23.56 11.35
CA ALA A 764 -21.93 -24.07 11.37
C ALA A 764 -21.10 -23.54 12.53
N TRP A 765 -21.21 -22.24 12.84
CA TRP A 765 -20.41 -21.57 13.86
C TRP A 765 -21.31 -20.75 14.79
N PRO A 766 -21.73 -21.30 15.94
CA PRO A 766 -22.63 -20.62 16.88
C PRO A 766 -22.10 -19.28 17.39
N GLU A 767 -20.78 -19.13 17.47
CA GLU A 767 -20.11 -17.91 17.91
C GLU A 767 -20.14 -16.80 16.84
N ARG A 768 -20.56 -17.09 15.61
CA ARG A 768 -20.62 -16.12 14.51
C ARG A 768 -21.99 -15.42 14.46
N HIS A 769 -22.14 -14.37 15.25
CA HIS A 769 -23.28 -13.45 15.17
C HIS A 769 -22.88 -12.08 15.67
N ASN A 770 -23.66 -11.08 15.28
CA ASN A 770 -23.52 -9.73 15.78
C ASN A 770 -24.13 -9.61 17.19
N HIS A 771 -23.71 -8.61 17.93
CA HIS A 771 -24.16 -8.40 19.31
C HIS A 771 -25.64 -8.07 19.48
N ASP A 772 -26.24 -7.49 18.43
CA ASP A 772 -27.64 -7.06 18.34
C ASP A 772 -28.54 -8.20 17.84
N GLU A 773 -27.95 -9.38 17.65
CA GLU A 773 -28.58 -10.63 17.30
C GLU A 773 -28.42 -11.61 18.45
N LEU A 774 -29.42 -12.45 18.68
CA LEU A 774 -29.46 -13.38 19.81
C LEU A 774 -28.82 -14.73 19.47
N SER A 775 -28.51 -14.96 18.20
CA SER A 775 -27.94 -16.21 17.71
C SER A 775 -27.32 -16.09 16.32
N ALA A 776 -26.44 -17.04 15.99
CA ALA A 776 -25.91 -17.23 14.64
C ALA A 776 -26.96 -17.67 13.60
N ILE A 777 -28.10 -18.23 14.04
CA ILE A 777 -29.23 -18.54 13.17
C ILE A 777 -29.93 -17.23 12.75
N GLN A 778 -30.20 -16.34 13.72
CA GLN A 778 -30.75 -15.03 13.43
C GLN A 778 -29.83 -14.23 12.51
N HIS A 779 -28.53 -14.26 12.80
CA HIS A 779 -27.51 -13.66 11.95
C HIS A 779 -27.62 -14.17 10.52
N ALA A 780 -27.52 -15.48 10.31
CA ALA A 780 -27.61 -16.05 8.96
C ALA A 780 -28.91 -15.70 8.22
N MET A 781 -30.04 -15.68 8.93
CA MET A 781 -31.32 -15.29 8.35
C MET A 781 -31.36 -13.80 8.00
N ASN A 782 -30.78 -12.92 8.81
CA ASN A 782 -30.66 -11.49 8.51
C ASN A 782 -29.85 -11.24 7.22
N LEU A 783 -28.78 -12.00 7.00
CA LEU A 783 -27.93 -11.89 5.82
C LEU A 783 -28.64 -12.39 4.58
N LYS A 784 -29.30 -13.55 4.68
CA LYS A 784 -30.14 -14.09 3.62
C LYS A 784 -31.27 -13.12 3.23
N LEU A 785 -31.87 -12.44 4.21
CA LEU A 785 -32.92 -11.44 3.98
C LEU A 785 -32.38 -10.10 3.45
N GLN A 786 -31.09 -9.80 3.63
CA GLN A 786 -30.47 -8.59 3.13
C GLN A 786 -30.14 -8.71 1.64
N ASP A 787 -29.47 -9.79 1.26
CA ASP A 787 -29.13 -10.11 -0.12
C ASP A 787 -28.98 -11.63 -0.23
N GLU A 788 -30.03 -12.28 -0.74
CA GLU A 788 -30.05 -13.73 -0.85
C GLU A 788 -28.96 -14.24 -1.81
N HIS A 789 -28.73 -13.55 -2.93
CA HIS A 789 -27.74 -13.98 -3.92
C HIS A 789 -26.32 -13.91 -3.35
N ALA A 790 -25.98 -12.80 -2.68
CA ALA A 790 -24.70 -12.66 -1.98
C ALA A 790 -24.56 -13.66 -0.83
N PHE A 791 -25.64 -13.94 -0.09
CA PHE A 791 -25.64 -14.94 0.98
C PHE A 791 -25.26 -16.33 0.46
N TRP A 792 -25.91 -16.77 -0.63
CA TRP A 792 -25.66 -18.08 -1.23
C TRP A 792 -24.25 -18.18 -1.84
N ALA A 793 -23.75 -17.12 -2.49
CA ALA A 793 -22.39 -17.09 -3.02
C ALA A 793 -21.33 -17.08 -1.90
N GLU A 794 -21.33 -16.07 -1.04
CA GLU A 794 -20.20 -15.77 -0.13
C GLU A 794 -20.23 -16.56 1.19
N TYR A 795 -21.43 -16.95 1.66
CA TYR A 795 -21.61 -17.58 2.98
C TYR A 795 -22.00 -19.06 2.90
N GLN A 796 -22.64 -19.47 1.80
CA GLN A 796 -22.97 -20.86 1.56
C GLN A 796 -21.99 -21.56 0.61
N ASN A 797 -21.16 -20.80 -0.14
CA ASN A 797 -20.30 -21.33 -1.21
C ASN A 797 -21.09 -22.10 -2.29
N GLU A 798 -22.32 -21.65 -2.54
CA GLU A 798 -23.29 -22.23 -3.47
C GLU A 798 -24.00 -21.10 -4.21
N PRO A 799 -23.29 -20.36 -5.09
CA PRO A 799 -23.88 -19.25 -5.81
C PRO A 799 -25.14 -19.70 -6.56
N LEU A 800 -26.18 -18.86 -6.51
CA LEU A 800 -27.39 -19.11 -7.27
C LEU A 800 -27.07 -19.02 -8.77
N PRO A 801 -27.79 -19.76 -9.64
CA PRO A 801 -27.69 -19.56 -11.08
C PRO A 801 -28.05 -18.11 -11.41
N GLU A 802 -27.20 -17.41 -12.17
CA GLU A 802 -27.59 -16.14 -12.75
C GLU A 802 -28.78 -16.40 -13.69
N GLU A 803 -29.85 -15.61 -13.59
CA GLU A 803 -30.84 -15.55 -14.66
C GLU A 803 -30.09 -15.07 -15.90
N GLU A 804 -29.79 -15.98 -16.81
CA GLU A 804 -29.26 -15.64 -18.13
C GLU A 804 -30.27 -14.67 -18.76
N ALA A 805 -29.99 -13.36 -18.71
CA ALA A 805 -30.33 -12.56 -19.85
C ALA A 805 -29.55 -13.21 -20.98
N ASP A 806 -30.25 -13.90 -21.88
CA ASP A 806 -29.72 -14.48 -23.11
C ASP A 806 -28.83 -13.42 -23.80
N ASP A 807 -27.55 -13.37 -23.45
CA ASP A 807 -26.50 -12.95 -24.35
C ASP A 807 -26.31 -14.14 -25.29
N ASP A 808 -27.34 -14.37 -26.12
CA ASP A 808 -27.32 -15.25 -27.27
C ASP A 808 -26.11 -14.83 -28.11
N LEU A 809 -24.99 -15.53 -27.92
CA LEU A 809 -23.86 -15.48 -28.83
C LEU A 809 -24.42 -15.86 -30.20
N LEU A 810 -24.64 -14.86 -31.05
CA LEU A 810 -25.17 -15.07 -32.40
C LEU A 810 -24.35 -16.16 -33.09
N THR A 811 -25.01 -17.21 -33.56
CA THR A 811 -24.34 -18.27 -34.32
C THR A 811 -23.73 -17.68 -35.60
N ALA A 812 -22.70 -18.33 -36.14
CA ALA A 812 -22.09 -17.88 -37.40
C ALA A 812 -23.15 -17.69 -38.52
N ASP A 813 -24.17 -18.54 -38.54
CA ASP A 813 -25.30 -18.44 -39.47
C ASP A 813 -26.21 -17.24 -39.19
N GLN A 814 -26.46 -16.91 -37.93
CA GLN A 814 -27.22 -15.71 -37.54
C GLN A 814 -26.47 -14.42 -37.83
N ILE A 815 -25.14 -14.42 -37.70
CA ILE A 815 -24.29 -13.30 -38.10
C ILE A 815 -24.27 -13.19 -39.62
N ALA A 816 -24.08 -14.30 -40.34
CA ALA A 816 -24.09 -14.33 -41.80
C ALA A 816 -25.44 -13.85 -42.37
N ALA A 817 -26.56 -14.25 -41.77
CA ALA A 817 -27.92 -13.81 -42.15
C ALA A 817 -28.18 -12.31 -41.90
N LYS A 818 -27.35 -11.65 -41.08
CA LYS A 818 -27.40 -10.20 -40.83
C LYS A 818 -26.44 -9.41 -41.73
N THR A 819 -25.72 -10.07 -42.63
CA THR A 819 -24.89 -9.40 -43.65
C THR A 819 -25.73 -9.07 -44.89
N ASN A 820 -25.31 -8.04 -45.64
CA ASN A 820 -26.02 -7.50 -46.82
C ASN A 820 -26.06 -8.43 -48.04
N GLY A 821 -25.41 -9.61 -47.98
CA GLY A 821 -25.41 -10.62 -49.04
C GLY A 821 -24.62 -10.24 -50.32
N MET A 822 -23.74 -9.24 -50.26
CA MET A 822 -22.96 -8.79 -51.41
C MET A 822 -21.78 -9.72 -51.73
N GLY A 823 -21.41 -9.81 -53.00
CA GLY A 823 -20.24 -10.57 -53.43
C GLY A 823 -18.93 -9.93 -52.95
N CYS A 824 -17.90 -10.75 -52.72
CA CYS A 824 -16.55 -10.24 -52.44
C CYS A 824 -16.07 -9.34 -53.59
N GLY A 825 -15.58 -8.14 -53.24
CA GLY A 825 -15.14 -7.12 -54.20
C GLY A 825 -16.26 -6.24 -54.77
N GLU A 826 -17.53 -6.47 -54.40
CA GLU A 826 -18.65 -5.64 -54.86
C GLU A 826 -18.89 -4.45 -53.93
N VAL A 827 -18.83 -3.24 -54.49
CA VAL A 827 -19.08 -1.99 -53.76
C VAL A 827 -20.47 -1.44 -54.12
N PRO A 828 -21.36 -1.18 -53.14
CA PRO A 828 -22.64 -0.55 -53.41
C PRO A 828 -22.49 0.82 -54.07
N LEU A 829 -23.40 1.14 -55.00
CA LEU A 829 -23.44 2.44 -55.69
C LEU A 829 -23.60 3.64 -54.75
N ALA A 830 -24.21 3.45 -53.57
CA ALA A 830 -24.41 4.51 -52.59
C ALA A 830 -23.14 4.83 -51.78
N CYS A 831 -22.18 3.90 -51.73
CA CYS A 831 -20.94 4.10 -51.00
C CYS A 831 -20.01 5.06 -51.75
N ASN A 832 -19.39 5.97 -51.01
CA ASN A 832 -18.47 6.97 -51.56
C ASN A 832 -17.08 6.98 -50.88
N HIS A 833 -16.90 6.18 -49.82
CA HIS A 833 -15.61 5.98 -49.16
C HIS A 833 -15.27 4.50 -49.02
N LEU A 834 -13.99 4.18 -49.11
CA LEU A 834 -13.43 2.86 -48.77
C LEU A 834 -12.39 3.02 -47.68
N THR A 835 -12.42 2.12 -46.69
CA THR A 835 -11.43 2.06 -45.62
C THR A 835 -10.86 0.66 -45.53
N MET A 836 -9.53 0.56 -45.48
CA MET A 836 -8.84 -0.69 -45.20
C MET A 836 -8.34 -0.69 -43.76
N PHE A 837 -8.75 -1.70 -43.01
CA PHE A 837 -8.31 -1.99 -41.65
C PHE A 837 -7.26 -3.09 -41.69
N ILE A 838 -6.21 -2.94 -40.89
CA ILE A 838 -5.20 -3.97 -40.68
C ILE A 838 -5.03 -4.13 -39.18
N ASP A 839 -5.35 -5.31 -38.66
CA ASP A 839 -5.04 -5.70 -37.29
C ASP A 839 -3.72 -6.47 -37.25
N VAL A 840 -2.75 -5.90 -36.52
CA VAL A 840 -1.39 -6.40 -36.44
C VAL A 840 -1.27 -7.35 -35.25
N GLN A 841 -1.41 -8.64 -35.50
CA GLN A 841 -1.22 -9.70 -34.50
C GLN A 841 0.20 -10.27 -34.57
N GLN A 842 0.56 -11.11 -33.60
CA GLN A 842 1.95 -11.53 -33.40
C GLN A 842 2.55 -12.35 -34.55
N ALA A 843 1.73 -13.18 -35.23
CA ALA A 843 2.18 -14.10 -36.29
C ALA A 843 1.47 -13.89 -37.63
N VAL A 844 0.40 -13.09 -37.66
CA VAL A 844 -0.46 -12.87 -38.82
C VAL A 844 -1.00 -11.44 -38.84
N LEU A 845 -1.30 -10.93 -40.03
CA LEU A 845 -2.00 -9.65 -40.23
C LEU A 845 -3.41 -9.94 -40.71
N PHE A 846 -4.42 -9.66 -39.89
CA PHE A 846 -5.81 -9.67 -40.37
C PHE A 846 -6.08 -8.37 -41.09
N TRP A 847 -6.74 -8.43 -42.24
CA TRP A 847 -7.13 -7.24 -42.99
C TRP A 847 -8.60 -7.31 -43.41
N LEU A 848 -9.21 -6.14 -43.53
CA LEU A 848 -10.63 -5.96 -43.86
C LEU A 848 -10.80 -4.67 -44.68
N ILE A 849 -11.57 -4.71 -45.75
CA ILE A 849 -11.97 -3.55 -46.54
C ILE A 849 -13.46 -3.30 -46.34
N VAL A 850 -13.82 -2.07 -45.97
CA VAL A 850 -15.20 -1.65 -45.74
C VAL A 850 -15.52 -0.43 -46.62
N ALA A 851 -16.64 -0.47 -47.32
CA ALA A 851 -17.22 0.70 -48.00
C ALA A 851 -18.23 1.40 -47.11
N TRP A 852 -18.32 2.72 -47.22
CA TRP A 852 -19.19 3.53 -46.37
C TRP A 852 -20.08 4.45 -47.20
N GLU A 853 -21.31 4.61 -46.75
CA GLU A 853 -22.22 5.68 -47.13
C GLU A 853 -22.03 6.92 -46.22
N ASP A 854 -22.60 8.06 -46.63
CA ASP A 854 -22.52 9.32 -45.88
C ASP A 854 -23.20 9.26 -44.50
N ASP A 855 -24.11 8.31 -44.28
CA ASP A 855 -24.80 8.09 -43.01
C ASP A 855 -24.08 7.11 -42.07
N PHE A 856 -22.84 6.71 -42.42
CA PHE A 856 -22.03 5.71 -41.73
C PHE A 856 -22.52 4.25 -41.84
N THR A 857 -23.45 3.95 -42.75
CA THR A 857 -23.74 2.55 -43.11
C THR A 857 -22.52 1.93 -43.77
N GLY A 858 -22.03 0.81 -43.22
CA GLY A 858 -20.80 0.13 -43.65
C GLY A 858 -21.06 -1.23 -44.32
N TYR A 859 -20.34 -1.50 -45.40
CA TYR A 859 -20.43 -2.72 -46.20
C TYR A 859 -19.07 -3.40 -46.25
N ILE A 860 -18.96 -4.62 -45.74
CA ILE A 860 -17.73 -5.41 -45.84
C ILE A 860 -17.53 -5.83 -47.30
N ILE A 861 -16.42 -5.41 -47.90
CA ILE A 861 -16.11 -5.64 -49.32
C ILE A 861 -15.20 -6.84 -49.50
N ASP A 862 -14.18 -6.95 -48.66
CA ASP A 862 -13.19 -8.03 -48.72
C ASP A 862 -12.48 -8.17 -47.36
N TYR A 863 -11.92 -9.33 -47.07
CA TYR A 863 -11.20 -9.60 -45.83
C TYR A 863 -10.25 -10.79 -46.00
N GLY A 864 -9.20 -10.84 -45.16
CA GLY A 864 -8.25 -11.95 -45.20
C GLY A 864 -7.17 -11.87 -44.14
N VAL A 865 -6.16 -12.72 -44.31
CA VAL A 865 -5.02 -12.86 -43.39
C VAL A 865 -3.72 -12.91 -44.18
N TYR A 866 -2.64 -12.31 -43.68
CA TYR A 866 -1.30 -12.43 -44.26
C TYR A 866 -0.26 -12.98 -43.26
N PRO A 867 0.53 -14.02 -43.62
CA PRO A 867 0.36 -14.86 -44.81
C PRO A 867 -0.92 -15.70 -44.71
N ASP A 868 -1.45 -16.14 -45.86
CA ASP A 868 -2.61 -17.04 -45.92
C ASP A 868 -2.42 -18.23 -44.97
N GLN A 869 -3.43 -18.49 -44.13
CA GLN A 869 -3.43 -19.55 -43.12
C GLN A 869 -4.09 -20.83 -43.61
#